data_AF-Q4E5S0-F1
#
_entry.id   AF-Q4E5S0-F1
#
_cell.length_a   1.000
_cell.length_b   1.000
_cell.length_c   1.000
_cell.angle_alpha   90.00
_cell.angle_beta   90.00
_cell.angle_gamma   90.00
#
_symmetry.space_group_name_H-M   'P 1'
#
loop_
_entity.id
_entity.type
_entity.pdbx_description
1 polymer ?
#
loop_
_entity_poly.entity_id
_entity_poly.type
_entity_poly.pdbx_seq_one_letter_code
_entity_poly.pdbx_strand_id
1 'polypeptide(L)'
;MSAPSGSPDFAPYVPGRAPSQSKHHHTAASSNANRNSCSSSLPSIVPSTSHAREALGGGSYVNPRPLQRATTTDLLQVIEQQRKDLLARTDSVNAIQRNFERLSEMYRGDRAELEKLREEVQRLRERDAAGESELKVYTAVRAELEFLLESHKELQETRRQEQQKFKSNANEARQQMEKQQRLVTQLQGECEQLCRVSTEGEEKLRRVTSELKELTGEVVQFAREVRGRVNSMPVETLTQNHSQEMSSNERNMSDAGCTVRAALTDAWDSVDAVCVALRKAHVSMDQMAKRQIERHNVSLLNLIQQIERMVREAVSQEEAACRETIYARRQCSLQEIHEQNECLLRQRVQEELVLTRGEVQERGKAHDSIVSNLERQVADTKKRLQDAQAEYENLQQRHQTGVTTLSEIFQQQALQLREEMQELKTQHEREVATQRRLHESKLQALREQHMLALQKLKESFVAEYDTKESVWQGRLGKLNEKLTQCTEWMHATRSEMKKVHAREKTTCDFLDASLVAANRAHGESFLRHEATVREGLVEFEEAQRLSLVRQASDACKTFSAAAEWKAETHRVASFNAVEKDEATRRFLILLDAWATAPVVECGRSLFELRLQEERRLAVKAMCSSQHASLEAMRLQLRELRRGTLSVSQSLHDMRQEHSRLSGSTLELTRRLELSCAASTSFFFQQQRQQQEERGKTILTIRAVMQKLITVEEAAESAYSCGICLQVCRNPLTCVPCGHTFCELCLLNHPRNRHSTGNTAQYCPECGLATCNMVVRVRALETLSGNFSFRKKGAKELQRALEALATQ
;
A
#
# COMPACT_ATOMS: atom_id res chain seq x y z
N MET A 1 -42.50 39.99 -9.00
CA MET A 1 -43.48 39.04 -8.45
C MET A 1 -42.67 37.94 -7.77
N SER A 2 -42.09 38.13 -6.57
CA SER A 2 -42.54 38.80 -5.33
C SER A 2 -43.40 37.89 -4.46
N ALA A 3 -42.91 37.56 -3.27
CA ALA A 3 -43.53 36.66 -2.30
C ALA A 3 -43.56 37.29 -0.89
N PRO A 4 -44.49 36.85 -0.02
CA PRO A 4 -44.36 36.89 1.45
C PRO A 4 -44.43 35.45 2.02
N SER A 5 -43.49 34.93 2.83
CA SER A 5 -43.04 35.32 4.19
C SER A 5 -43.94 34.81 5.33
N GLY A 6 -43.40 34.00 6.24
CA GLY A 6 -44.09 33.60 7.48
C GLY A 6 -43.33 32.53 8.30
N SER A 7 -42.70 32.93 9.40
CA SER A 7 -42.04 32.04 10.39
C SER A 7 -41.82 32.80 11.70
N PRO A 8 -41.87 32.12 12.87
CA PRO A 8 -41.27 32.63 14.12
C PRO A 8 -40.22 31.67 14.72
N ASP A 9 -39.23 32.24 15.41
CA ASP A 9 -38.10 31.54 16.01
C ASP A 9 -38.42 30.79 17.32
N PHE A 10 -37.52 29.87 17.72
CA PHE A 10 -36.97 29.84 19.08
C PHE A 10 -35.53 29.29 19.09
N ALA A 11 -34.68 29.85 19.94
CA ALA A 11 -33.21 29.72 19.89
C ALA A 11 -32.63 28.77 20.98
N PRO A 12 -31.35 28.33 20.89
CA PRO A 12 -30.83 27.18 21.65
C PRO A 12 -30.16 27.53 23.00
N TYR A 13 -29.82 26.50 23.78
CA TYR A 13 -28.97 26.60 24.98
C TYR A 13 -27.96 25.44 25.07
N VAL A 14 -26.81 25.68 25.73
CA VAL A 14 -25.57 24.87 25.66
C VAL A 14 -25.02 24.62 27.10
N PRO A 15 -24.28 23.51 27.39
CA PRO A 15 -24.29 22.90 28.74
C PRO A 15 -23.15 23.32 29.69
N GLY A 16 -23.28 22.97 30.98
CA GLY A 16 -22.30 23.25 32.04
C GLY A 16 -22.12 22.11 33.07
N ARG A 17 -20.92 22.06 33.70
CA ARG A 17 -20.41 20.96 34.56
C ARG A 17 -21.04 20.87 35.98
N ALA A 18 -20.84 19.71 36.61
CA ALA A 18 -21.19 19.41 38.00
C ALA A 18 -20.07 19.71 39.03
N PRO A 19 -20.44 19.74 40.33
CA PRO A 19 -19.64 19.25 41.46
C PRO A 19 -20.47 18.28 42.37
N SER A 20 -20.01 17.65 43.46
CA SER A 20 -18.72 17.07 43.92
C SER A 20 -18.93 16.48 45.33
N GLN A 21 -18.18 15.43 45.73
CA GLN A 21 -17.94 14.99 47.13
C GLN A 21 -19.15 14.44 47.96
N SER A 22 -18.99 13.61 49.01
CA SER A 22 -17.93 12.63 49.36
C SER A 22 -18.36 11.69 50.53
N LYS A 23 -17.50 10.68 50.83
CA LYS A 23 -17.14 10.12 52.17
C LYS A 23 -17.96 8.98 52.84
N HIS A 24 -17.18 7.99 53.34
CA HIS A 24 -17.39 7.08 54.49
C HIS A 24 -18.51 5.99 54.38
N HIS A 25 -18.43 4.78 54.99
CA HIS A 25 -17.35 4.07 55.73
C HIS A 25 -17.67 2.54 55.84
N HIS A 26 -16.65 1.66 55.89
CA HIS A 26 -16.64 0.31 56.53
C HIS A 26 -17.57 -0.82 55.99
N THR A 27 -17.40 -2.14 56.23
CA THR A 27 -16.26 -3.04 56.60
C THR A 27 -16.70 -4.52 56.44
N ALA A 28 -15.78 -5.46 56.12
CA ALA A 28 -15.90 -6.94 56.25
C ALA A 28 -16.89 -7.70 55.32
N ALA A 29 -16.73 -9.00 54.99
CA ALA A 29 -15.57 -9.92 55.02
C ALA A 29 -15.85 -11.23 54.24
N SER A 30 -14.80 -12.06 54.04
CA SER A 30 -14.81 -13.50 53.68
C SER A 30 -15.23 -13.94 52.26
N SER A 31 -14.67 -15.00 51.67
CA SER A 31 -13.45 -15.78 51.99
C SER A 31 -13.11 -16.81 50.89
N ASN A 32 -11.83 -17.21 50.81
CA ASN A 32 -11.26 -18.37 50.07
C ASN A 32 -11.26 -18.26 48.53
N ALA A 33 -10.13 -18.28 47.81
CA ALA A 33 -9.05 -19.28 47.69
C ALA A 33 -9.42 -20.43 46.70
N ASN A 34 -8.49 -21.07 45.96
CA ASN A 34 -7.05 -21.21 46.17
C ASN A 34 -6.31 -21.65 44.87
N ARG A 35 -5.12 -21.08 44.57
CA ARG A 35 -4.03 -21.66 43.70
C ARG A 35 -4.38 -22.02 42.23
N ASN A 36 -3.44 -22.22 41.30
CA ASN A 36 -1.96 -22.28 41.38
C ASN A 36 -1.31 -21.73 40.08
N SER A 37 -0.04 -21.34 40.15
CA SER A 37 0.79 -20.97 38.98
C SER A 37 1.89 -22.01 38.71
N CYS A 38 2.14 -22.33 37.44
CA CYS A 38 3.43 -22.71 36.84
C CYS A 38 3.26 -22.64 35.30
N SER A 39 4.16 -22.14 34.44
CA SER A 39 5.61 -21.87 34.46
C SER A 39 6.53 -23.09 34.26
N SER A 40 6.53 -23.62 33.02
CA SER A 40 7.60 -24.41 32.41
C SER A 40 7.68 -24.01 30.93
N SER A 41 8.80 -23.54 30.37
CA SER A 41 10.17 -24.10 30.32
C SER A 41 10.28 -25.27 29.33
N LEU A 42 10.66 -24.95 28.09
CA LEU A 42 10.96 -25.91 27.03
C LEU A 42 12.26 -26.69 27.35
N PRO A 43 12.28 -28.03 27.27
CA PRO A 43 13.51 -28.80 27.43
C PRO A 43 14.33 -28.81 26.13
N SER A 44 15.62 -28.50 26.24
CA SER A 44 16.58 -28.65 25.13
C SER A 44 16.96 -30.12 24.94
N ILE A 45 16.69 -30.68 23.77
CA ILE A 45 17.09 -32.05 23.43
C ILE A 45 18.56 -32.03 22.96
N VAL A 46 19.44 -32.65 23.75
CA VAL A 46 20.82 -32.99 23.35
C VAL A 46 20.93 -34.51 23.39
N PRO A 47 21.42 -35.18 22.31
CA PRO A 47 21.58 -36.62 22.33
C PRO A 47 22.76 -37.04 23.21
N SER A 48 22.59 -38.10 23.98
CA SER A 48 23.69 -38.82 24.62
C SER A 48 23.32 -40.30 24.74
N THR A 49 24.29 -41.16 24.46
CA THR A 49 24.09 -42.60 24.29
C THR A 49 24.33 -43.37 25.59
N SER A 50 23.62 -44.50 25.72
CA SER A 50 24.19 -45.84 25.98
C SER A 50 23.53 -46.68 27.10
N HIS A 51 23.55 -48.00 26.84
CA HIS A 51 23.33 -49.13 27.76
C HIS A 51 21.95 -49.39 28.38
N ALA A 52 21.72 -50.67 28.69
CA ALA A 52 20.45 -51.27 29.09
C ALA A 52 20.71 -52.55 29.90
N ARG A 53 19.75 -52.98 30.73
CA ARG A 53 19.30 -54.40 30.90
C ARG A 53 18.18 -54.57 31.94
N GLU A 54 17.24 -55.48 31.63
CA GLU A 54 16.69 -56.61 32.44
C GLU A 54 16.50 -56.49 33.97
N ALA A 55 15.49 -57.11 34.63
CA ALA A 55 14.43 -58.05 34.18
C ALA A 55 13.19 -58.06 35.13
N LEU A 56 12.23 -58.97 34.87
CA LEU A 56 10.90 -59.13 35.50
C LEU A 56 10.85 -60.21 36.60
N GLY A 57 9.80 -60.19 37.44
CA GLY A 57 9.39 -61.32 38.32
C GLY A 57 8.19 -60.99 39.23
N GLY A 58 7.32 -61.97 39.55
CA GLY A 58 6.14 -61.73 40.41
C GLY A 58 5.26 -62.96 40.72
N GLY A 59 4.11 -62.73 41.38
CA GLY A 59 3.15 -63.74 41.91
C GLY A 59 3.25 -63.91 43.45
N SER A 60 2.33 -64.55 44.19
CA SER A 60 0.93 -65.00 43.99
C SER A 60 0.39 -65.55 45.35
N TYR A 61 -0.74 -66.26 45.37
CA TYR A 61 -1.32 -67.09 46.48
C TYR A 61 -2.06 -66.39 47.66
N VAL A 62 -3.03 -67.00 48.40
CA VAL A 62 -4.19 -67.91 48.11
C VAL A 62 -4.98 -68.28 49.41
N ASN A 63 -6.15 -68.96 49.29
CA ASN A 63 -6.82 -69.88 50.27
C ASN A 63 -7.99 -69.38 51.22
N PRO A 64 -8.88 -70.29 51.74
CA PRO A 64 -10.34 -70.06 51.67
C PRO A 64 -11.25 -70.61 52.84
N ARG A 65 -12.58 -70.64 52.60
CA ARG A 65 -13.62 -71.55 53.22
C ARG A 65 -13.96 -71.30 54.72
N PRO A 66 -14.96 -72.01 55.33
CA PRO A 66 -15.97 -72.95 54.77
C PRO A 66 -17.47 -72.66 55.12
N LEU A 67 -18.34 -73.47 54.49
CA LEU A 67 -19.80 -73.59 54.69
C LEU A 67 -20.29 -73.60 56.16
N GLN A 68 -21.43 -72.93 56.40
CA GLN A 68 -22.47 -73.38 57.35
C GLN A 68 -23.84 -73.44 56.65
N ARG A 69 -24.80 -74.14 57.27
CA ARG A 69 -26.11 -74.46 56.66
C ARG A 69 -27.03 -73.24 56.67
N ALA A 70 -27.15 -72.56 55.52
CA ALA A 70 -28.15 -71.52 55.32
C ALA A 70 -29.56 -72.07 55.58
N THR A 71 -30.26 -71.48 56.54
CA THR A 71 -31.70 -71.68 56.75
C THR A 71 -32.50 -71.07 55.59
N THR A 72 -33.79 -71.35 55.52
CA THR A 72 -34.69 -70.69 54.54
C THR A 72 -34.67 -69.17 54.68
N THR A 73 -34.47 -68.65 55.90
CA THR A 73 -34.31 -67.22 56.19
C THR A 73 -33.02 -66.67 55.60
N ASP A 74 -31.90 -67.37 55.77
CA ASP A 74 -30.60 -66.97 55.22
C ASP A 74 -30.61 -67.00 53.68
N LEU A 75 -31.26 -68.00 53.08
CA LEU A 75 -31.46 -68.07 51.62
C LEU A 75 -32.30 -66.90 51.11
N LEU A 76 -33.39 -66.54 51.79
CA LEU A 76 -34.18 -65.34 51.45
C LEU A 76 -33.35 -64.06 51.62
N GLN A 77 -32.55 -63.93 52.67
CA GLN A 77 -31.69 -62.78 52.89
C GLN A 77 -30.57 -62.66 51.83
N VAL A 78 -30.02 -63.79 51.38
CA VAL A 78 -29.06 -63.84 50.25
C VAL A 78 -29.74 -63.47 48.92
N ILE A 79 -30.97 -63.93 48.66
CA ILE A 79 -31.74 -63.53 47.47
C ILE A 79 -32.06 -62.03 47.50
N GLU A 80 -32.45 -61.51 48.67
CA GLU A 80 -32.76 -60.08 48.87
C GLU A 80 -31.51 -59.21 48.71
N GLN A 81 -30.34 -59.68 49.19
CA GLN A 81 -29.06 -59.02 48.96
C GLN A 81 -28.63 -59.09 47.49
N GLN A 82 -28.76 -60.25 46.83
CA GLN A 82 -28.46 -60.40 45.40
C GLN A 82 -29.36 -59.51 44.53
N ARG A 83 -30.64 -59.32 44.91
CA ARG A 83 -31.53 -58.34 44.26
C ARG A 83 -31.03 -56.91 44.43
N LYS A 84 -30.59 -56.51 45.63
CA LYS A 84 -30.01 -55.19 45.90
C LYS A 84 -28.70 -54.98 45.15
N ASP A 85 -27.83 -55.99 45.10
CA ASP A 85 -26.57 -55.96 44.35
C ASP A 85 -26.81 -55.87 42.84
N LEU A 86 -27.82 -56.56 42.31
CA LEU A 86 -28.23 -56.47 40.89
C LEU A 86 -28.83 -55.09 40.56
N LEU A 87 -29.67 -54.53 41.44
CA LEU A 87 -30.17 -53.16 41.31
C LEU A 87 -29.03 -52.14 41.32
N ALA A 88 -28.11 -52.21 42.30
CA ALA A 88 -26.95 -51.33 42.38
C ALA A 88 -26.02 -51.45 41.16
N ARG A 89 -25.85 -52.66 40.60
CA ARG A 89 -25.14 -52.88 39.33
C ARG A 89 -25.89 -52.27 38.14
N THR A 90 -27.21 -52.41 38.09
CA THR A 90 -28.05 -51.81 37.05
C THR A 90 -27.99 -50.28 37.09
N ASP A 91 -28.06 -49.68 38.29
CA ASP A 91 -27.92 -48.23 38.47
C ASP A 91 -26.51 -47.74 38.14
N SER A 92 -25.47 -48.52 38.45
CA SER A 92 -24.09 -48.26 38.03
C SER A 92 -23.95 -48.27 36.50
N VAL A 93 -24.51 -49.27 35.81
CA VAL A 93 -24.55 -49.34 34.34
C VAL A 93 -25.34 -48.15 33.76
N ASN A 94 -26.49 -47.80 34.33
CA ASN A 94 -27.29 -46.63 33.93
C ASN A 94 -26.56 -45.30 34.18
N ALA A 95 -25.69 -45.21 35.20
CA ALA A 95 -24.84 -44.04 35.43
C ALA A 95 -23.68 -43.98 34.44
N ILE A 96 -23.05 -45.11 34.14
CA ILE A 96 -22.00 -45.26 33.12
C ILE A 96 -22.54 -44.89 31.73
N GLN A 97 -23.73 -45.37 31.35
CA GLN A 97 -24.38 -45.01 30.09
C GLN A 97 -24.61 -43.49 30.00
N ARG A 98 -25.20 -42.87 31.02
CA ARG A 98 -25.43 -41.41 31.05
C ARG A 98 -24.11 -40.60 31.03
N ASN A 99 -23.01 -41.15 31.54
CA ASN A 99 -21.69 -40.54 31.39
C ASN A 99 -21.14 -40.70 29.97
N PHE A 100 -21.31 -41.86 29.31
CA PHE A 100 -20.96 -42.02 27.90
C PHE A 100 -21.80 -41.13 26.97
N GLU A 101 -23.09 -40.95 27.25
CA GLU A 101 -23.97 -40.03 26.51
C GLU A 101 -23.48 -38.58 26.62
N ARG A 102 -23.17 -38.11 27.84
CA ARG A 102 -22.59 -36.78 28.11
C ARG A 102 -21.22 -36.58 27.45
N LEU A 103 -20.31 -37.56 27.56
CA LEU A 103 -19.02 -37.50 26.88
C LEU A 103 -19.18 -37.47 25.36
N SER A 104 -20.12 -38.24 24.82
CA SER A 104 -20.43 -38.26 23.38
C SER A 104 -21.07 -36.96 22.91
N GLU A 105 -21.80 -36.24 23.77
CA GLU A 105 -22.31 -34.89 23.51
C GLU A 105 -21.20 -33.83 23.57
N MET A 106 -20.33 -33.88 24.58
CA MET A 106 -19.13 -33.04 24.69
C MET A 106 -18.24 -33.17 23.45
N TYR A 107 -17.85 -34.40 23.07
CA TYR A 107 -17.05 -34.64 21.85
C TYR A 107 -17.75 -34.21 20.55
N ARG A 108 -19.10 -34.15 20.51
CA ARG A 108 -19.83 -33.56 19.37
C ARG A 108 -19.76 -32.03 19.38
N GLY A 109 -19.82 -31.40 20.56
CA GLY A 109 -19.56 -29.97 20.75
C GLY A 109 -18.14 -29.58 20.33
N ASP A 110 -17.12 -30.22 20.91
CA ASP A 110 -15.71 -29.98 20.60
C ASP A 110 -15.43 -30.13 19.10
N ARG A 111 -16.00 -31.17 18.46
CA ARG A 111 -15.86 -31.40 17.02
C ARG A 111 -16.55 -30.33 16.18
N ALA A 112 -17.71 -29.82 16.60
CA ALA A 112 -18.39 -28.74 15.92
C ALA A 112 -17.65 -27.39 16.06
N GLU A 113 -17.04 -27.13 17.22
CA GLU A 113 -16.18 -25.97 17.44
C GLU A 113 -14.89 -26.05 16.62
N LEU A 114 -14.21 -27.20 16.59
CA LEU A 114 -13.04 -27.43 15.75
C LEU A 114 -13.34 -27.25 14.25
N GLU A 115 -14.52 -27.68 13.77
CA GLU A 115 -14.91 -27.48 12.38
C GLU A 115 -15.21 -26.00 12.07
N LYS A 116 -15.91 -25.30 12.98
CA LYS A 116 -16.12 -23.85 12.88
C LYS A 116 -14.79 -23.06 12.88
N LEU A 117 -13.81 -23.49 13.67
CA LEU A 117 -12.47 -22.90 13.68
C LEU A 117 -11.71 -23.17 12.37
N ARG A 118 -11.90 -24.34 11.74
CA ARG A 118 -11.37 -24.63 10.39
C ARG A 118 -12.01 -23.74 9.33
N GLU A 119 -13.33 -23.56 9.37
CA GLU A 119 -14.04 -22.63 8.47
C GLU A 119 -13.56 -21.17 8.62
N GLU A 120 -13.28 -20.72 9.86
CA GLU A 120 -12.72 -19.39 10.12
C GLU A 120 -11.28 -19.25 9.61
N VAL A 121 -10.41 -20.23 9.90
CA VAL A 121 -9.03 -20.26 9.39
C VAL A 121 -8.99 -20.31 7.86
N GLN A 122 -9.93 -21.02 7.22
CA GLN A 122 -10.02 -21.05 5.76
C GLN A 122 -10.49 -19.70 5.19
N ARG A 123 -11.49 -19.05 5.79
CA ARG A 123 -11.91 -17.69 5.39
C ARG A 123 -10.81 -16.65 5.59
N LEU A 124 -10.00 -16.77 6.65
CA LEU A 124 -8.82 -15.92 6.84
C LEU A 124 -7.78 -16.17 5.74
N ARG A 125 -7.49 -17.43 5.39
CA ARG A 125 -6.59 -17.79 4.27
C ARG A 125 -7.10 -17.28 2.92
N GLU A 126 -8.39 -17.39 2.62
CA GLU A 126 -9.01 -16.84 1.41
C GLU A 126 -8.79 -15.32 1.33
N ARG A 127 -9.01 -14.59 2.43
CA ARG A 127 -8.83 -13.14 2.51
C ARG A 127 -7.36 -12.73 2.44
N ASP A 128 -6.48 -13.44 3.11
CA ASP A 128 -5.05 -13.11 3.13
C ASP A 128 -4.39 -13.47 1.78
N ALA A 129 -4.88 -14.50 1.07
CA ALA A 129 -4.51 -14.80 -0.31
C ALA A 129 -5.02 -13.75 -1.32
N ALA A 130 -6.18 -13.13 -1.06
CA ALA A 130 -6.65 -11.96 -1.82
C ALA A 130 -5.78 -10.72 -1.54
N GLY A 131 -5.39 -10.47 -0.29
CA GLY A 131 -4.44 -9.43 0.06
C GLY A 131 -3.05 -9.65 -0.57
N GLU A 132 -2.61 -10.90 -0.69
CA GLU A 132 -1.40 -11.26 -1.45
C GLU A 132 -1.54 -10.99 -2.96
N SER A 133 -2.71 -11.23 -3.57
CA SER A 133 -2.89 -10.98 -5.01
C SER A 133 -3.01 -9.49 -5.31
N GLU A 134 -3.68 -8.71 -4.47
CA GLU A 134 -3.63 -7.23 -4.50
C GLU A 134 -2.18 -6.73 -4.35
N LEU A 135 -1.42 -7.22 -3.37
CA LEU A 135 -0.02 -6.84 -3.19
C LEU A 135 0.84 -7.20 -4.41
N LYS A 136 0.61 -8.36 -5.04
CA LYS A 136 1.29 -8.76 -6.28
C LYS A 136 0.95 -7.81 -7.44
N VAL A 137 -0.30 -7.36 -7.57
CA VAL A 137 -0.70 -6.32 -8.53
C VAL A 137 -0.02 -4.99 -8.24
N TYR A 138 0.01 -4.53 -6.98
CA TYR A 138 0.72 -3.30 -6.61
C TYR A 138 2.23 -3.38 -6.88
N THR A 139 2.89 -4.54 -6.65
CA THR A 139 4.30 -4.72 -7.01
C THR A 139 4.53 -4.77 -8.52
N ALA A 140 3.60 -5.33 -9.31
CA ALA A 140 3.69 -5.35 -10.76
C ALA A 140 3.54 -3.94 -11.36
N VAL A 141 2.49 -3.20 -10.96
CA VAL A 141 2.27 -1.79 -11.37
C VAL A 141 3.44 -0.90 -10.96
N ARG A 142 4.02 -1.14 -9.78
CA ARG A 142 5.23 -0.44 -9.34
C ARG A 142 6.45 -0.78 -10.20
N ALA A 143 6.66 -2.05 -10.56
CA ALA A 143 7.75 -2.47 -11.43
C ALA A 143 7.60 -1.91 -12.85
N GLU A 144 6.37 -1.83 -13.39
CA GLU A 144 6.09 -1.17 -14.66
C GLU A 144 6.38 0.35 -14.60
N LEU A 145 6.00 1.03 -13.52
CA LEU A 145 6.34 2.44 -13.29
C LEU A 145 7.85 2.67 -13.17
N GLU A 146 8.56 1.82 -12.43
CA GLU A 146 10.02 1.90 -12.28
C GLU A 146 10.74 1.59 -13.62
N PHE A 147 10.24 0.63 -14.41
CA PHE A 147 10.72 0.34 -15.77
C PHE A 147 10.48 1.50 -16.75
N LEU A 148 9.28 2.09 -16.78
CA LEU A 148 8.96 3.25 -17.61
C LEU A 148 9.80 4.47 -17.25
N LEU A 149 10.08 4.67 -15.95
CA LEU A 149 10.98 5.73 -15.48
C LEU A 149 12.44 5.49 -15.90
N GLU A 150 12.93 4.25 -15.87
CA GLU A 150 14.30 3.95 -16.34
C GLU A 150 14.42 4.06 -17.86
N SER A 151 13.47 3.51 -18.62
CA SER A 151 13.40 3.64 -20.08
C SER A 151 13.33 5.12 -20.52
N HIS A 152 12.64 5.97 -19.77
CA HIS A 152 12.64 7.41 -20.00
C HIS A 152 14.01 8.08 -19.69
N LYS A 153 14.76 7.61 -18.68
CA LYS A 153 16.14 8.08 -18.44
C LYS A 153 17.09 7.64 -19.56
N GLU A 154 16.99 6.38 -19.99
CA GLU A 154 17.76 5.84 -21.12
C GLU A 154 17.50 6.66 -22.39
N LEU A 155 16.23 6.92 -22.72
CA LEU A 155 15.84 7.74 -23.87
C LEU A 155 16.36 9.19 -23.75
N GLN A 156 16.38 9.77 -22.55
CA GLN A 156 17.03 11.08 -22.33
C GLN A 156 18.54 11.01 -22.55
N GLU A 157 19.20 9.95 -22.12
CA GLU A 157 20.65 9.80 -22.23
C GLU A 157 21.09 9.49 -23.66
N THR A 158 20.37 8.65 -24.40
CA THR A 158 20.53 8.50 -25.85
C THR A 158 20.39 9.85 -26.55
N ARG A 159 19.38 10.66 -26.19
CA ARG A 159 19.21 12.01 -26.74
C ARG A 159 20.36 12.95 -26.38
N ARG A 160 20.96 12.85 -25.19
CA ARG A 160 22.18 13.62 -24.82
C ARG A 160 23.39 13.17 -25.65
N GLN A 161 23.59 11.86 -25.81
CA GLN A 161 24.68 11.29 -26.61
C GLN A 161 24.55 11.65 -28.10
N GLU A 162 23.34 11.61 -28.66
CA GLU A 162 23.04 12.11 -30.00
C GLU A 162 23.37 13.60 -30.13
N GLN A 163 22.89 14.45 -29.20
CA GLN A 163 23.23 15.88 -29.22
C GLN A 163 24.73 16.14 -29.08
N GLN A 164 25.46 15.35 -28.30
CA GLN A 164 26.91 15.46 -28.16
C GLN A 164 27.62 14.99 -29.43
N LYS A 165 27.16 13.92 -30.09
CA LYS A 165 27.65 13.44 -31.38
C LYS A 165 27.40 14.47 -32.48
N PHE A 166 26.20 15.05 -32.57
CA PHE A 166 25.91 16.15 -33.49
C PHE A 166 26.82 17.37 -33.24
N LYS A 167 27.13 17.71 -31.98
CA LYS A 167 28.11 18.77 -31.65
C LYS A 167 29.54 18.41 -32.06
N SER A 168 29.98 17.17 -31.89
CA SER A 168 31.31 16.72 -32.35
C SER A 168 31.40 16.79 -33.87
N ASN A 169 30.46 16.16 -34.58
CA ASN A 169 30.38 16.18 -36.03
C ASN A 169 30.32 17.61 -36.61
N ALA A 170 29.59 18.53 -35.97
CA ALA A 170 29.53 19.93 -36.39
C ALA A 170 30.86 20.67 -36.17
N ASN A 171 31.56 20.40 -35.07
CA ASN A 171 32.90 20.96 -34.81
C ASN A 171 33.95 20.38 -35.75
N GLU A 172 33.90 19.09 -36.06
CA GLU A 172 34.78 18.41 -37.01
C GLU A 172 34.57 18.93 -38.44
N ALA A 173 33.31 19.03 -38.89
CA ALA A 173 32.96 19.62 -40.17
C ALA A 173 33.42 21.10 -40.26
N ARG A 174 33.25 21.87 -39.17
CA ARG A 174 33.76 23.24 -39.09
C ARG A 174 35.29 23.30 -39.19
N GLN A 175 36.03 22.46 -38.46
CA GLN A 175 37.49 22.39 -38.57
C GLN A 175 37.95 21.95 -39.96
N GLN A 176 37.19 21.09 -40.64
CA GLN A 176 37.50 20.66 -42.00
C GLN A 176 37.24 21.77 -43.03
N MET A 177 36.16 22.54 -42.88
CA MET A 177 35.92 23.78 -43.64
C MET A 177 37.04 24.81 -43.38
N GLU A 178 37.43 25.05 -42.13
CA GLU A 178 38.52 25.96 -41.76
C GLU A 178 39.90 25.49 -42.25
N LYS A 179 40.10 24.18 -42.51
CA LYS A 179 41.30 23.64 -43.17
C LYS A 179 41.23 23.84 -44.69
N GLN A 180 40.09 23.53 -45.33
CA GLN A 180 39.88 23.73 -46.76
C GLN A 180 39.99 25.21 -47.15
N GLN A 181 39.40 26.13 -46.37
CA GLN A 181 39.49 27.56 -46.61
C GLN A 181 40.94 28.09 -46.51
N ARG A 182 41.73 27.58 -45.57
CA ARG A 182 43.18 27.88 -45.49
C ARG A 182 43.93 27.37 -46.71
N LEU A 183 43.65 26.15 -47.18
CA LEU A 183 44.27 25.59 -48.39
C LEU A 183 43.92 26.43 -49.64
N VAL A 184 42.65 26.84 -49.79
CA VAL A 184 42.21 27.72 -50.89
C VAL A 184 42.93 29.07 -50.84
N THR A 185 43.05 29.68 -49.65
CA THR A 185 43.76 30.96 -49.47
C THR A 185 45.25 30.84 -49.83
N GLN A 186 45.90 29.74 -49.46
CA GLN A 186 47.29 29.47 -49.83
C GLN A 186 47.46 29.30 -51.34
N LEU A 187 46.64 28.46 -51.98
CA LEU A 187 46.69 28.22 -53.42
C LEU A 187 46.41 29.50 -54.23
N GLN A 188 45.51 30.38 -53.76
CA GLN A 188 45.30 31.70 -54.35
C GLN A 188 46.58 32.55 -54.31
N GLY A 189 47.27 32.61 -53.17
CA GLY A 189 48.55 33.32 -53.05
C GLY A 189 49.66 32.77 -53.96
N GLU A 190 49.77 31.45 -54.07
CA GLU A 190 50.72 30.77 -54.96
C GLU A 190 50.42 31.06 -56.44
N CYS A 191 49.15 31.00 -56.85
CA CYS A 191 48.73 31.41 -58.21
C CYS A 191 49.02 32.88 -58.49
N GLU A 192 48.71 33.79 -57.56
CA GLU A 192 49.01 35.22 -57.71
C GLU A 192 50.51 35.50 -57.84
N GLN A 193 51.36 34.71 -57.18
CA GLN A 193 52.82 34.86 -57.28
C GLN A 193 53.34 34.38 -58.64
N LEU A 194 52.84 33.25 -59.13
CA LEU A 194 53.19 32.72 -60.47
C LEU A 194 52.76 33.67 -61.60
N CYS A 195 51.57 34.27 -61.52
CA CYS A 195 51.11 35.25 -62.50
C CYS A 195 52.05 36.47 -62.60
N ARG A 196 52.52 37.01 -61.47
CA ARG A 196 53.46 38.15 -61.45
C ARG A 196 54.76 37.80 -62.17
N VAL A 197 55.39 36.68 -61.81
CA VAL A 197 56.64 36.22 -62.44
C VAL A 197 56.51 36.02 -63.95
N SER A 198 55.37 35.46 -64.41
CA SER A 198 55.10 35.31 -65.85
C SER A 198 55.03 36.66 -66.58
N THR A 199 54.28 37.62 -66.04
CA THR A 199 54.12 38.94 -66.67
C THR A 199 55.42 39.74 -66.74
N GLU A 200 56.29 39.64 -65.72
CA GLU A 200 57.62 40.23 -65.75
C GLU A 200 58.53 39.62 -66.82
N GLY A 201 58.43 38.30 -67.06
CA GLY A 201 59.23 37.61 -68.06
C GLY A 201 58.89 38.05 -69.49
N GLU A 202 57.59 38.11 -69.81
CA GLU A 202 57.12 38.55 -71.13
C GLU A 202 57.52 40.00 -71.45
N GLU A 203 57.44 40.90 -70.47
CA GLU A 203 57.71 42.32 -70.71
C GLU A 203 59.21 42.61 -70.90
N LYS A 204 60.10 41.80 -70.31
CA LYS A 204 61.54 41.81 -70.60
C LYS A 204 61.81 41.36 -72.05
N LEU A 205 61.15 40.29 -72.50
CA LEU A 205 61.30 39.76 -73.86
C LEU A 205 60.75 40.72 -74.94
N ARG A 206 59.65 41.42 -74.67
CA ARG A 206 59.03 42.41 -75.58
C ARG A 206 59.96 43.61 -75.87
N ARG A 207 60.76 44.06 -74.90
CA ARG A 207 61.68 45.21 -75.07
C ARG A 207 62.84 44.87 -76.01
N VAL A 208 63.62 43.84 -75.69
CA VAL A 208 64.79 43.40 -76.49
C VAL A 208 64.42 43.07 -77.94
N THR A 209 63.23 42.51 -78.16
CA THR A 209 62.70 42.17 -79.50
C THR A 209 62.34 43.40 -80.35
N SER A 210 62.15 44.57 -79.72
CA SER A 210 61.81 45.83 -80.39
C SER A 210 63.07 46.59 -80.80
N GLU A 211 64.00 46.78 -79.87
CA GLU A 211 65.30 47.46 -80.06
C GLU A 211 66.09 46.90 -81.26
N LEU A 212 66.12 45.57 -81.40
CA LEU A 212 66.86 44.89 -82.47
C LEU A 212 66.25 45.09 -83.87
N LYS A 213 64.96 45.45 -83.97
CA LYS A 213 64.29 45.73 -85.24
C LYS A 213 64.58 47.13 -85.77
N GLU A 214 64.71 48.11 -84.87
CA GLU A 214 64.92 49.51 -85.23
C GLU A 214 66.29 49.70 -85.89
N LEU A 215 67.37 49.26 -85.22
CA LEU A 215 68.74 49.33 -85.73
C LEU A 215 68.92 48.62 -87.09
N THR A 216 68.19 47.52 -87.31
CA THR A 216 68.22 46.78 -88.59
C THR A 216 67.57 47.57 -89.74
N GLY A 217 66.59 48.43 -89.44
CA GLY A 217 65.93 49.30 -90.43
C GLY A 217 66.84 50.42 -90.94
N GLU A 218 67.60 51.05 -90.05
CA GLU A 218 68.43 52.23 -90.35
C GLU A 218 69.53 51.93 -91.39
N VAL A 219 70.28 50.84 -91.19
CA VAL A 219 71.36 50.41 -92.10
C VAL A 219 70.82 50.12 -93.52
N VAL A 220 69.61 49.57 -93.60
CA VAL A 220 68.92 49.23 -94.86
C VAL A 220 68.38 50.47 -95.59
N GLN A 221 68.18 51.59 -94.90
CA GLN A 221 67.81 52.87 -95.49
C GLN A 221 69.03 53.57 -96.10
N PHE A 222 70.14 53.69 -95.36
CA PHE A 222 71.37 54.36 -95.82
C PHE A 222 71.92 53.83 -97.15
N ALA A 223 72.06 52.50 -97.29
CA ALA A 223 72.58 51.87 -98.50
C ALA A 223 71.69 52.09 -99.74
N ARG A 224 70.43 52.48 -99.55
CA ARG A 224 69.45 52.73 -100.60
C ARG A 224 69.61 54.14 -101.20
N GLU A 225 69.93 55.13 -100.38
CA GLU A 225 70.10 56.53 -100.81
C GLU A 225 71.33 56.72 -101.71
N VAL A 226 72.48 56.12 -101.34
CA VAL A 226 73.72 56.22 -102.12
C VAL A 226 73.53 55.67 -103.54
N ARG A 227 72.85 54.51 -103.66
CA ARG A 227 72.55 53.88 -104.96
C ARG A 227 71.65 54.75 -105.85
N GLY A 228 70.76 55.54 -105.27
CA GLY A 228 69.87 56.43 -106.01
C GLY A 228 70.58 57.59 -106.71
N ARG A 229 71.72 58.06 -106.19
CA ARG A 229 72.44 59.24 -106.73
C ARG A 229 73.34 58.92 -107.93
N VAL A 230 73.89 57.71 -108.01
CA VAL A 230 74.92 57.37 -109.02
C VAL A 230 74.32 57.00 -110.38
N ASN A 231 73.10 56.45 -110.41
CA ASN A 231 72.49 55.85 -111.60
C ASN A 231 71.86 56.89 -112.58
N SER A 232 72.47 58.07 -112.77
CA SER A 232 71.80 59.20 -113.46
C SER A 232 72.67 60.11 -114.36
N MET A 233 73.83 59.67 -114.87
CA MET A 233 74.72 60.48 -115.75
C MET A 233 75.43 59.65 -116.87
N PRO A 234 75.52 60.10 -118.15
CA PRO A 234 76.13 59.29 -119.24
C PRO A 234 77.01 60.00 -120.34
N VAL A 235 77.66 59.19 -121.22
CA VAL A 235 78.25 59.47 -122.58
C VAL A 235 79.73 59.96 -122.70
N GLU A 236 80.32 59.95 -123.93
CA GLU A 236 81.74 59.71 -124.31
C GLU A 236 82.35 60.70 -125.37
N THR A 237 83.62 60.50 -125.80
CA THR A 237 84.33 60.96 -127.06
C THR A 237 85.27 62.22 -127.05
N LEU A 238 85.84 62.59 -128.23
CA LEU A 238 87.19 63.22 -128.43
C LEU A 238 87.36 64.06 -129.74
N THR A 239 88.43 64.87 -129.86
CA THR A 239 88.91 65.59 -131.09
C THR A 239 90.46 65.53 -131.27
N GLN A 240 91.04 65.93 -132.43
CA GLN A 240 92.46 65.65 -132.87
C GLN A 240 93.14 66.88 -133.56
N ASN A 241 94.38 66.93 -134.11
CA ASN A 241 95.44 65.92 -134.44
C ASN A 241 96.91 66.52 -134.57
N HIS A 242 97.87 65.71 -135.03
CA HIS A 242 99.33 65.82 -135.33
C HIS A 242 99.87 66.80 -136.42
N SER A 243 101.21 66.99 -136.48
CA SER A 243 102.14 66.84 -137.67
C SER A 243 103.49 67.62 -137.57
N GLN A 244 104.24 67.85 -138.68
CA GLN A 244 105.72 67.91 -138.77
C GLN A 244 106.30 69.15 -139.53
N GLU A 245 107.61 69.43 -139.34
CA GLU A 245 108.58 70.19 -140.19
C GLU A 245 108.86 71.71 -139.94
N MET A 246 110.10 72.14 -140.28
CA MET A 246 110.66 73.52 -140.32
C MET A 246 110.74 74.33 -139.00
N SER A 247 111.43 75.48 -138.89
CA SER A 247 112.76 75.91 -139.38
C SER A 247 113.24 77.19 -138.62
N SER A 248 114.04 78.05 -139.26
CA SER A 248 114.76 79.17 -138.65
C SER A 248 114.02 80.52 -138.60
N ASN A 249 114.60 81.42 -137.80
CA ASN A 249 114.53 82.88 -137.89
C ASN A 249 113.42 83.65 -137.13
N GLU A 250 113.70 84.95 -137.03
CA GLU A 250 112.95 86.13 -136.58
C GLU A 250 111.41 86.10 -136.44
N ARG A 251 110.95 87.07 -135.62
CA ARG A 251 109.82 88.00 -135.86
C ARG A 251 108.72 87.49 -136.82
N ASN A 252 107.45 87.44 -136.44
CA ASN A 252 106.75 88.59 -135.84
C ASN A 252 105.33 88.20 -135.34
N MET A 253 104.77 89.07 -134.50
CA MET A 253 103.35 89.46 -134.39
C MET A 253 102.24 88.43 -134.01
N SER A 254 101.40 88.90 -133.07
CA SER A 254 99.92 88.84 -133.08
C SER A 254 99.25 87.46 -133.25
N ASP A 255 98.78 86.81 -132.20
CA ASP A 255 99.15 86.90 -130.77
C ASP A 255 98.88 85.52 -130.15
N ALA A 256 97.78 84.88 -130.57
CA ALA A 256 97.53 83.44 -130.40
C ALA A 256 98.37 82.52 -131.30
N GLY A 257 99.45 83.01 -131.92
CA GLY A 257 100.56 82.18 -132.41
C GLY A 257 101.67 82.01 -131.35
N CYS A 258 101.79 82.96 -130.43
CA CYS A 258 102.86 83.00 -129.42
C CYS A 258 102.62 81.96 -128.32
N THR A 259 101.35 81.67 -127.98
CA THR A 259 100.96 80.55 -127.10
C THR A 259 101.38 79.18 -127.66
N VAL A 260 101.37 78.99 -128.97
CA VAL A 260 101.80 77.73 -129.60
C VAL A 260 103.33 77.61 -129.65
N ARG A 261 104.05 78.73 -129.88
CA ARG A 261 105.52 78.73 -129.81
C ARG A 261 106.02 78.50 -128.38
N ALA A 262 105.30 79.02 -127.38
CA ALA A 262 105.51 78.65 -125.97
C ALA A 262 105.26 77.16 -125.74
N ALA A 263 104.11 76.62 -126.18
CA ALA A 263 103.78 75.20 -126.05
C ALA A 263 104.79 74.24 -126.72
N LEU A 264 105.52 74.69 -127.76
CA LEU A 264 106.61 73.91 -128.36
C LEU A 264 107.90 73.91 -127.52
N THR A 265 108.23 75.00 -126.82
CA THR A 265 109.30 74.99 -125.81
C THR A 265 108.87 74.15 -124.60
N ASP A 266 107.64 74.33 -124.13
CA ASP A 266 107.02 73.56 -123.05
C ASP A 266 106.99 72.04 -123.38
N ALA A 267 106.80 71.68 -124.65
CA ALA A 267 106.89 70.30 -125.13
C ALA A 267 108.33 69.76 -125.15
N TRP A 268 109.33 70.57 -125.50
CA TRP A 268 110.74 70.17 -125.46
C TRP A 268 111.26 70.03 -124.02
N ASP A 269 110.92 70.98 -123.14
CA ASP A 269 111.19 70.88 -121.71
C ASP A 269 110.43 69.71 -121.07
N SER A 270 109.20 69.41 -121.53
CA SER A 270 108.47 68.19 -121.15
C SER A 270 109.14 66.91 -121.64
N VAL A 271 109.73 66.89 -122.84
CA VAL A 271 110.49 65.74 -123.34
C VAL A 271 111.77 65.53 -122.53
N ASP A 272 112.52 66.59 -122.21
CA ASP A 272 113.73 66.45 -121.39
C ASP A 272 113.39 66.12 -119.92
N ALA A 273 112.28 66.66 -119.40
CA ALA A 273 111.70 66.24 -118.12
C ALA A 273 111.24 64.77 -118.12
N VAL A 274 110.67 64.27 -119.23
CA VAL A 274 110.34 62.85 -119.43
C VAL A 274 111.61 61.99 -119.55
N CYS A 275 112.68 62.47 -120.18
CA CYS A 275 113.97 61.79 -120.23
C CYS A 275 114.66 61.75 -118.86
N VAL A 276 114.58 62.82 -118.06
CA VAL A 276 115.04 62.86 -116.67
C VAL A 276 114.15 62.00 -115.77
N ALA A 277 112.84 61.98 -116.00
CA ALA A 277 111.90 61.09 -115.32
C ALA A 277 112.16 59.63 -115.68
N LEU A 278 112.54 59.32 -116.93
CA LEU A 278 112.94 57.99 -117.38
C LEU A 278 114.29 57.56 -116.78
N ARG A 279 115.28 58.46 -116.67
CA ARG A 279 116.54 58.14 -115.95
C ARG A 279 116.29 57.96 -114.45
N LYS A 280 115.44 58.78 -113.82
CA LYS A 280 114.98 58.59 -112.44
C LYS A 280 114.18 57.30 -112.29
N ALA A 281 113.33 56.94 -113.26
CA ALA A 281 112.57 55.70 -113.27
C ALA A 281 113.50 54.50 -113.50
N HIS A 282 114.57 54.62 -114.29
CA HIS A 282 115.54 53.55 -114.50
C HIS A 282 116.44 53.35 -113.27
N VAL A 283 116.86 54.41 -112.58
CA VAL A 283 117.53 54.32 -111.27
C VAL A 283 116.56 53.85 -110.18
N SER A 284 115.29 54.23 -110.25
CA SER A 284 114.23 53.72 -109.37
C SER A 284 113.84 52.28 -109.72
N MET A 285 114.03 51.82 -110.95
CA MET A 285 113.87 50.42 -111.36
C MET A 285 115.08 49.61 -110.92
N ASP A 286 116.30 50.16 -110.98
CA ASP A 286 117.49 49.51 -110.47
C ASP A 286 117.47 49.44 -108.93
N GLN A 287 116.99 50.49 -108.26
CA GLN A 287 116.67 50.45 -106.83
C GLN A 287 115.47 49.55 -106.52
N MET A 288 114.42 49.51 -107.35
CA MET A 288 113.31 48.57 -107.14
C MET A 288 113.76 47.14 -107.35
N ALA A 289 114.61 46.86 -108.34
CA ALA A 289 115.22 45.59 -108.67
C ALA A 289 116.20 45.16 -107.57
N LYS A 290 116.99 46.08 -107.01
CA LYS A 290 117.82 45.82 -105.83
C LYS A 290 116.96 45.58 -104.59
N ARG A 291 115.91 46.37 -104.36
CA ARG A 291 114.85 46.10 -103.36
C ARG A 291 114.01 44.86 -103.69
N GLN A 292 114.09 44.31 -104.89
CA GLN A 292 113.37 43.13 -105.35
C GLN A 292 114.27 41.90 -105.28
N ILE A 293 115.58 42.05 -105.40
CA ILE A 293 116.59 41.07 -104.96
C ILE A 293 116.65 41.05 -103.43
N GLU A 294 116.50 42.19 -102.73
CA GLU A 294 116.35 42.21 -101.27
C GLU A 294 114.99 41.62 -100.84
N ARG A 295 113.88 41.96 -101.50
CA ARG A 295 112.59 41.27 -101.25
C ARG A 295 112.61 39.81 -101.69
N HIS A 296 113.32 39.43 -102.75
CA HIS A 296 113.48 38.02 -103.12
C HIS A 296 114.46 37.30 -102.21
N ASN A 297 115.46 37.97 -101.63
CA ASN A 297 116.34 37.40 -100.61
C ASN A 297 115.62 37.29 -99.27
N VAL A 298 114.75 38.23 -98.91
CA VAL A 298 113.85 38.12 -97.75
C VAL A 298 112.75 37.09 -98.01
N SER A 299 112.21 36.98 -99.22
CA SER A 299 111.29 35.91 -99.62
C SER A 299 112.00 34.56 -99.73
N LEU A 300 113.28 34.50 -100.09
CA LEU A 300 114.10 33.28 -100.13
C LEU A 300 114.55 32.92 -98.72
N LEU A 301 114.81 33.88 -97.83
CA LEU A 301 115.05 33.63 -96.41
C LEU A 301 113.76 33.20 -95.73
N ASN A 302 112.61 33.76 -96.11
CA ASN A 302 111.28 33.29 -95.69
C ASN A 302 110.94 31.93 -96.31
N LEU A 303 111.40 31.63 -97.53
CA LEU A 303 111.22 30.33 -98.18
C LEU A 303 112.16 29.28 -97.56
N ILE A 304 113.39 29.65 -97.19
CA ILE A 304 114.33 28.83 -96.43
C ILE A 304 113.82 28.66 -95.00
N GLN A 305 113.24 29.68 -94.37
CA GLN A 305 112.56 29.53 -93.07
C GLN A 305 111.24 28.77 -93.19
N GLN A 306 110.54 28.78 -94.33
CA GLN A 306 109.38 27.93 -94.61
C GLN A 306 109.83 26.50 -94.91
N ILE A 307 110.94 26.28 -95.60
CA ILE A 307 111.52 24.96 -95.85
C ILE A 307 112.12 24.41 -94.55
N GLU A 308 112.83 25.19 -93.76
CA GLU A 308 113.26 24.81 -92.40
C GLU A 308 112.07 24.59 -91.48
N ARG A 309 110.97 25.34 -91.62
CA ARG A 309 109.75 25.10 -90.84
C ARG A 309 109.01 23.88 -91.32
N MET A 310 108.90 23.64 -92.62
CA MET A 310 108.33 22.42 -93.21
C MET A 310 109.22 21.20 -92.99
N VAL A 311 110.54 21.36 -92.87
CA VAL A 311 111.48 20.29 -92.51
C VAL A 311 111.47 20.08 -91.00
N ARG A 312 111.35 21.13 -90.17
CA ARG A 312 111.11 20.97 -88.73
C ARG A 312 109.71 20.43 -88.44
N GLU A 313 108.70 20.75 -89.25
CA GLU A 313 107.33 20.23 -89.16
C GLU A 313 107.29 18.81 -89.73
N ALA A 314 107.98 18.48 -90.82
CA ALA A 314 108.10 17.11 -91.31
C ALA A 314 108.95 16.25 -90.38
N VAL A 315 110.04 16.76 -89.81
CA VAL A 315 110.80 16.07 -88.75
C VAL A 315 109.99 16.01 -87.45
N SER A 316 109.16 17.01 -87.11
CA SER A 316 108.26 16.92 -85.95
C SER A 316 107.05 16.03 -86.22
N GLN A 317 106.61 15.86 -87.48
CA GLN A 317 105.54 14.96 -87.91
C GLN A 317 106.07 13.53 -88.06
N GLU A 318 107.32 13.34 -88.45
CA GLU A 318 107.98 12.03 -88.50
C GLU A 318 108.49 11.63 -87.12
N GLU A 319 108.95 12.58 -86.28
CA GLU A 319 109.12 12.33 -84.84
C GLU A 319 107.77 12.12 -84.17
N ALA A 320 106.69 12.83 -84.53
CA ALA A 320 105.36 12.55 -83.99
C ALA A 320 104.85 11.21 -84.49
N ALA A 321 105.04 10.83 -85.76
CA ALA A 321 104.65 9.54 -86.32
C ALA A 321 105.51 8.40 -85.76
N CYS A 322 106.79 8.63 -85.49
CA CYS A 322 107.68 7.67 -84.85
C CYS A 322 107.39 7.57 -83.35
N ARG A 323 107.07 8.68 -82.66
CA ARG A 323 106.56 8.69 -81.28
C ARG A 323 105.19 8.00 -81.22
N GLU A 324 104.26 8.29 -82.12
CA GLU A 324 102.97 7.60 -82.29
C GLU A 324 103.19 6.12 -82.62
N THR A 325 104.17 5.74 -83.43
CA THR A 325 104.48 4.33 -83.71
C THR A 325 105.12 3.64 -82.51
N ILE A 326 105.94 4.35 -81.73
CA ILE A 326 106.52 3.85 -80.47
C ILE A 326 105.45 3.79 -79.38
N TYR A 327 104.55 4.76 -79.29
CA TYR A 327 103.42 4.80 -78.36
C TYR A 327 102.40 3.74 -78.75
N ALA A 328 101.98 3.64 -80.00
CA ALA A 328 101.11 2.58 -80.51
C ALA A 328 101.75 1.20 -80.37
N ARG A 329 103.05 1.01 -80.62
CA ARG A 329 103.71 -0.28 -80.38
C ARG A 329 103.81 -0.60 -78.88
N ARG A 330 104.11 0.39 -78.05
CA ARG A 330 104.18 0.24 -76.57
C ARG A 330 102.79 0.11 -75.95
N GLN A 331 101.76 0.68 -76.57
CA GLN A 331 100.36 0.59 -76.20
C GLN A 331 99.78 -0.73 -76.67
N CYS A 332 100.10 -1.22 -77.88
CA CYS A 332 99.83 -2.59 -78.30
C CYS A 332 100.50 -3.58 -77.36
N SER A 333 101.79 -3.43 -77.00
CA SER A 333 102.40 -4.34 -76.03
C SER A 333 101.88 -4.16 -74.60
N LEU A 334 101.51 -2.96 -74.16
CA LEU A 334 100.80 -2.75 -72.89
C LEU A 334 99.37 -3.31 -72.96
N GLN A 335 98.74 -3.37 -74.13
CA GLN A 335 97.40 -3.90 -74.37
C GLN A 335 97.43 -5.41 -74.55
N GLU A 336 98.47 -6.01 -75.14
CA GLU A 336 98.75 -7.45 -75.10
C GLU A 336 98.99 -7.88 -73.65
N ILE A 337 99.76 -7.11 -72.88
CA ILE A 337 99.97 -7.34 -71.44
C ILE A 337 98.68 -7.07 -70.65
N HIS A 338 97.86 -6.09 -71.02
CA HIS A 338 96.56 -5.84 -70.37
C HIS A 338 95.57 -6.95 -70.71
N GLU A 339 95.47 -7.39 -71.95
CA GLU A 339 94.57 -8.47 -72.41
C GLU A 339 95.03 -9.82 -71.87
N GLN A 340 96.34 -10.08 -71.71
CA GLN A 340 96.84 -11.26 -71.00
C GLN A 340 96.53 -11.19 -69.50
N ASN A 341 96.83 -10.08 -68.82
CA ASN A 341 96.51 -9.93 -67.39
C ASN A 341 95.00 -9.90 -67.13
N GLU A 342 94.21 -9.31 -68.02
CA GLU A 342 92.76 -9.26 -67.95
C GLU A 342 92.15 -10.61 -68.34
N CYS A 343 92.73 -11.38 -69.26
CA CYS A 343 92.33 -12.77 -69.50
C CYS A 343 92.61 -13.64 -68.26
N LEU A 344 93.79 -13.49 -67.63
CA LEU A 344 94.13 -14.18 -66.38
C LEU A 344 93.26 -13.73 -65.18
N LEU A 345 92.95 -12.44 -65.07
CA LEU A 345 92.06 -11.90 -64.05
C LEU A 345 90.61 -12.31 -64.30
N ARG A 346 90.11 -12.22 -65.54
CA ARG A 346 88.78 -12.73 -65.93
C ARG A 346 88.70 -14.23 -65.66
N GLN A 347 89.74 -15.02 -65.96
CA GLN A 347 89.76 -16.45 -65.65
C GLN A 347 89.69 -16.69 -64.14
N ARG A 348 90.55 -16.05 -63.33
CA ARG A 348 90.49 -16.17 -61.85
C ARG A 348 89.15 -15.72 -61.27
N VAL A 349 88.60 -14.61 -61.76
CA VAL A 349 87.28 -14.10 -61.35
C VAL A 349 86.17 -15.03 -61.84
N GLN A 350 86.32 -15.70 -62.98
CA GLN A 350 85.38 -16.74 -63.43
C GLN A 350 85.45 -17.98 -62.51
N GLU A 351 86.64 -18.39 -62.10
CA GLU A 351 86.88 -19.50 -61.16
C GLU A 351 86.33 -19.18 -59.76
N GLU A 352 86.58 -17.97 -59.22
CA GLU A 352 85.97 -17.48 -57.99
C GLU A 352 84.45 -17.28 -58.11
N LEU A 353 83.93 -16.83 -59.25
CA LEU A 353 82.48 -16.73 -59.50
C LEU A 353 81.82 -18.11 -59.60
N VAL A 354 82.51 -19.13 -60.12
CA VAL A 354 82.01 -20.51 -60.13
C VAL A 354 82.01 -21.10 -58.72
N LEU A 355 83.08 -20.89 -57.93
CA LEU A 355 83.15 -21.31 -56.53
C LEU A 355 82.08 -20.63 -55.67
N THR A 356 81.99 -19.30 -55.71
CA THR A 356 80.99 -18.53 -54.95
C THR A 356 79.56 -18.77 -55.43
N ARG A 357 79.31 -18.99 -56.72
CA ARG A 357 78.00 -19.46 -57.22
C ARG A 357 77.67 -20.85 -56.66
N GLY A 358 78.65 -21.75 -56.56
CA GLY A 358 78.50 -23.04 -55.89
C GLY A 358 78.10 -22.88 -54.42
N GLU A 359 78.83 -22.07 -53.64
CA GLU A 359 78.48 -21.79 -52.24
C GLU A 359 77.08 -21.17 -52.10
N VAL A 360 76.74 -20.20 -52.95
CA VAL A 360 75.41 -19.56 -52.95
C VAL A 360 74.32 -20.56 -53.33
N GLN A 361 74.59 -21.51 -54.22
CA GLN A 361 73.64 -22.55 -54.60
C GLN A 361 73.43 -23.59 -53.47
N GLU A 362 74.48 -23.97 -52.75
CA GLU A 362 74.34 -24.84 -51.56
C GLU A 362 73.64 -24.11 -50.39
N ARG A 363 73.95 -22.83 -50.16
CA ARG A 363 73.20 -22.00 -49.20
C ARG A 363 71.74 -21.81 -49.62
N GLY A 364 71.47 -21.73 -50.92
CA GLY A 364 70.13 -21.74 -51.51
C GLY A 364 69.37 -23.01 -51.12
N LYS A 365 69.90 -24.19 -51.48
CA LYS A 365 69.33 -25.51 -51.10
C LYS A 365 69.11 -25.64 -49.59
N ALA A 366 70.03 -25.13 -48.77
CA ALA A 366 69.88 -25.13 -47.31
C ALA A 366 68.71 -24.25 -46.85
N HIS A 367 68.55 -23.04 -47.40
CA HIS A 367 67.39 -22.20 -47.13
C HIS A 367 66.08 -22.82 -47.65
N ASP A 368 66.06 -23.36 -48.86
CA ASP A 368 64.89 -24.02 -49.45
C ASP A 368 64.42 -25.20 -48.59
N SER A 369 65.37 -25.98 -48.04
CA SER A 369 65.11 -27.07 -47.09
C SER A 369 64.52 -26.56 -45.76
N ILE A 370 65.05 -25.44 -45.23
CA ILE A 370 64.52 -24.79 -44.01
C ILE A 370 63.10 -24.25 -44.26
N VAL A 371 62.86 -23.56 -45.37
CA VAL A 371 61.54 -23.05 -45.77
C VAL A 371 60.55 -24.21 -45.92
N SER A 372 60.91 -25.25 -46.66
CA SER A 372 60.08 -26.47 -46.83
C SER A 372 59.75 -27.17 -45.50
N ASN A 373 60.61 -27.02 -44.48
CA ASN A 373 60.37 -27.55 -43.15
C ASN A 373 59.45 -26.65 -42.31
N LEU A 374 59.61 -25.34 -42.41
CA LEU A 374 58.73 -24.35 -41.77
C LEU A 374 57.31 -24.39 -42.37
N GLU A 375 57.18 -24.48 -43.69
CA GLU A 375 55.88 -24.64 -44.37
C GLU A 375 55.15 -25.91 -43.91
N ARG A 376 55.88 -27.02 -43.74
CA ARG A 376 55.32 -28.26 -43.17
C ARG A 376 54.83 -28.07 -41.74
N GLN A 377 55.63 -27.41 -40.89
CA GLN A 377 55.22 -27.10 -39.51
C GLN A 377 54.02 -26.14 -39.45
N VAL A 378 53.90 -25.19 -40.38
CA VAL A 378 52.74 -24.30 -40.53
C VAL A 378 51.51 -25.09 -41.00
N ALA A 379 51.66 -26.05 -41.91
CA ALA A 379 50.57 -26.95 -42.30
C ALA A 379 50.11 -27.84 -41.13
N ASP A 380 51.04 -28.45 -40.39
CA ASP A 380 50.75 -29.33 -39.25
C ASP A 380 50.16 -28.58 -38.04
N THR A 381 50.51 -27.31 -37.84
CA THR A 381 49.88 -26.46 -36.80
C THR A 381 48.52 -25.94 -37.25
N LYS A 382 48.37 -25.51 -38.51
CA LYS A 382 47.07 -25.14 -39.09
C LYS A 382 46.07 -26.29 -39.02
N LYS A 383 46.49 -27.51 -39.39
CA LYS A 383 45.64 -28.71 -39.29
C LYS A 383 45.18 -28.94 -37.85
N ARG A 384 46.10 -28.99 -36.88
CA ARG A 384 45.75 -29.18 -35.46
C ARG A 384 44.82 -28.09 -34.91
N LEU A 385 44.92 -26.85 -35.41
CA LEU A 385 43.98 -25.78 -35.06
C LEU A 385 42.58 -26.03 -35.64
N GLN A 386 42.48 -26.52 -36.88
CA GLN A 386 41.20 -26.88 -37.51
C GLN A 386 40.56 -28.11 -36.83
N ASP A 387 41.35 -29.13 -36.50
CA ASP A 387 40.91 -30.31 -35.77
C ASP A 387 40.34 -29.91 -34.39
N ALA A 388 41.07 -29.08 -33.62
CA ALA A 388 40.62 -28.58 -32.32
C ALA A 388 39.40 -27.63 -32.39
N GLN A 389 39.26 -26.86 -33.47
CA GLN A 389 38.06 -26.05 -33.71
C GLN A 389 36.84 -26.95 -33.95
N ALA A 390 36.97 -28.00 -34.76
CA ALA A 390 35.90 -28.95 -35.01
C ALA A 390 35.48 -29.72 -33.74
N GLU A 391 36.43 -30.07 -32.86
CA GLU A 391 36.13 -30.65 -31.54
C GLU A 391 35.35 -29.66 -30.65
N TYR A 392 35.75 -28.38 -30.62
CA TYR A 392 35.07 -27.34 -29.86
C TYR A 392 33.63 -27.10 -30.35
N GLU A 393 33.43 -27.01 -31.68
CA GLU A 393 32.10 -26.84 -32.28
C GLU A 393 31.18 -28.05 -31.98
N ASN A 394 31.70 -29.27 -32.05
CA ASN A 394 30.97 -30.48 -31.63
C ASN A 394 30.60 -30.47 -30.14
N LEU A 395 31.51 -30.01 -29.26
CA LEU A 395 31.26 -29.91 -27.83
C LEU A 395 30.19 -28.84 -27.52
N GLN A 396 30.28 -27.69 -28.18
CA GLN A 396 29.28 -26.61 -28.06
C GLN A 396 27.91 -27.09 -28.53
N GLN A 397 27.81 -27.77 -29.67
CA GLN A 397 26.55 -28.30 -30.19
C GLN A 397 25.94 -29.33 -29.22
N ARG A 398 26.74 -30.26 -28.68
CA ARG A 398 26.28 -31.22 -27.65
C ARG A 398 25.77 -30.53 -26.39
N HIS A 399 26.47 -29.51 -25.90
CA HIS A 399 26.03 -28.75 -24.73
C HIS A 399 24.71 -28.01 -25.02
N GLN A 400 24.59 -27.38 -26.19
CA GLN A 400 23.39 -26.64 -26.57
C GLN A 400 22.17 -27.57 -26.71
N THR A 401 22.30 -28.74 -27.32
CA THR A 401 21.23 -29.77 -27.35
C THR A 401 20.87 -30.26 -25.95
N GLY A 402 21.86 -30.45 -25.06
CA GLY A 402 21.59 -30.83 -23.66
C GLY A 402 20.79 -29.76 -22.91
N VAL A 403 21.09 -28.48 -23.14
CA VAL A 403 20.36 -27.35 -22.55
C VAL A 403 18.93 -27.22 -23.11
N THR A 404 18.72 -27.42 -24.43
CA THR A 404 17.36 -27.38 -25.00
C THR A 404 16.49 -28.52 -24.47
N THR A 405 17.01 -29.76 -24.46
CA THR A 405 16.26 -30.91 -23.92
C THR A 405 15.90 -30.74 -22.44
N LEU A 406 16.81 -30.21 -21.61
CA LEU A 406 16.49 -29.89 -20.21
C LEU A 406 15.45 -28.76 -20.08
N SER A 407 15.54 -27.72 -20.92
CA SER A 407 14.54 -26.65 -20.95
C SER A 407 13.15 -27.16 -21.34
N GLU A 408 13.06 -28.06 -22.33
CA GLU A 408 11.81 -28.68 -22.76
C GLU A 408 11.18 -29.54 -21.66
N ILE A 409 11.99 -30.36 -20.96
CA ILE A 409 11.54 -31.16 -19.81
C ILE A 409 11.00 -30.27 -18.69
N PHE A 410 11.73 -29.21 -18.31
CA PHE A 410 11.26 -28.29 -17.27
C PHE A 410 10.02 -27.49 -17.70
N GLN A 411 9.88 -27.14 -18.99
CA GLN A 411 8.66 -26.49 -19.50
C GLN A 411 7.46 -27.44 -19.45
N GLN A 412 7.61 -28.71 -19.81
CA GLN A 412 6.55 -29.72 -19.69
C GLN A 412 6.12 -29.93 -18.22
N GLN A 413 7.07 -30.09 -17.30
CA GLN A 413 6.78 -30.21 -15.86
C GLN A 413 6.08 -28.94 -15.32
N ALA A 414 6.51 -27.75 -15.75
CA ALA A 414 5.91 -26.48 -15.37
C ALA A 414 4.56 -26.18 -16.09
N LEU A 415 4.14 -26.99 -17.06
CA LEU A 415 2.79 -26.98 -17.63
C LEU A 415 1.89 -27.95 -16.87
N GLN A 416 2.33 -29.20 -16.67
CA GLN A 416 1.59 -30.21 -15.90
C GLN A 416 1.26 -29.70 -14.48
N LEU A 417 2.23 -29.14 -13.75
CA LEU A 417 1.99 -28.56 -12.42
C LEU A 417 1.04 -27.35 -12.43
N ARG A 418 0.89 -26.66 -13.57
CA ARG A 418 -0.10 -25.58 -13.73
C ARG A 418 -1.50 -26.14 -13.99
N GLU A 419 -1.62 -27.20 -14.77
CA GLU A 419 -2.87 -27.91 -15.01
C GLU A 419 -3.40 -28.56 -13.73
N GLU A 420 -2.55 -29.27 -12.97
CA GLU A 420 -2.89 -29.85 -11.66
C GLU A 420 -3.32 -28.78 -10.65
N MET A 421 -2.58 -27.66 -10.55
CA MET A 421 -2.95 -26.52 -9.70
C MET A 421 -4.26 -25.85 -10.12
N GLN A 422 -4.55 -25.80 -11.43
CA GLN A 422 -5.79 -25.23 -11.94
C GLN A 422 -6.98 -26.17 -11.68
N GLU A 423 -6.82 -27.48 -11.84
CA GLU A 423 -7.84 -28.47 -11.49
C GLU A 423 -8.18 -28.42 -10.00
N LEU A 424 -7.17 -28.49 -9.12
CA LEU A 424 -7.33 -28.36 -7.67
C LEU A 424 -8.01 -27.05 -7.27
N LYS A 425 -7.66 -25.92 -7.93
CA LYS A 425 -8.35 -24.65 -7.73
C LYS A 425 -9.83 -24.75 -8.10
N THR A 426 -10.18 -25.30 -9.26
CA THR A 426 -11.60 -25.43 -9.64
C THR A 426 -12.37 -26.42 -8.77
N GLN A 427 -11.71 -27.46 -8.24
CA GLN A 427 -12.33 -28.34 -7.24
C GLN A 427 -12.63 -27.56 -5.95
N HIS A 428 -11.65 -26.81 -5.42
CA HIS A 428 -11.85 -26.02 -4.21
C HIS A 428 -12.94 -24.95 -4.39
N GLU A 429 -12.99 -24.27 -5.54
CA GLU A 429 -14.06 -23.31 -5.87
C GLU A 429 -15.45 -23.98 -5.91
N ARG A 430 -15.57 -25.22 -6.45
CA ARG A 430 -16.82 -26.00 -6.42
C ARG A 430 -17.21 -26.42 -5.00
N GLU A 431 -16.25 -26.82 -4.18
CA GLU A 431 -16.47 -27.20 -2.78
C GLU A 431 -16.94 -26.00 -1.95
N VAL A 432 -16.23 -24.87 -2.03
CA VAL A 432 -16.60 -23.61 -1.37
C VAL A 432 -17.97 -23.10 -1.86
N ALA A 433 -18.25 -23.14 -3.17
CA ALA A 433 -19.58 -22.80 -3.71
C ALA A 433 -20.69 -23.76 -3.24
N THR A 434 -20.35 -24.99 -2.85
CA THR A 434 -21.31 -25.97 -2.32
C THR A 434 -21.52 -25.81 -0.81
N GLN A 435 -20.44 -25.51 -0.06
CA GLN A 435 -20.53 -25.11 1.34
C GLN A 435 -21.31 -23.81 1.53
N ARG A 436 -21.08 -22.79 0.69
CA ARG A 436 -21.84 -21.52 0.71
C ARG A 436 -23.32 -21.76 0.48
N ARG A 437 -23.72 -22.50 -0.56
CA ARG A 437 -25.12 -22.88 -0.80
C ARG A 437 -25.75 -23.70 0.35
N LEU A 438 -24.99 -24.61 0.96
CA LEU A 438 -25.45 -25.36 2.14
C LEU A 438 -25.62 -24.47 3.38
N HIS A 439 -24.73 -23.48 3.56
CA HIS A 439 -24.81 -22.51 4.65
C HIS A 439 -25.97 -21.53 4.45
N GLU A 440 -26.18 -21.03 3.23
CA GLU A 440 -27.32 -20.20 2.83
C GLU A 440 -28.65 -20.95 3.03
N SER A 441 -28.73 -22.22 2.61
CA SER A 441 -29.88 -23.09 2.83
C SER A 441 -30.15 -23.31 4.33
N LYS A 442 -29.11 -23.56 5.14
CA LYS A 442 -29.24 -23.65 6.61
C LYS A 442 -29.70 -22.33 7.24
N LEU A 443 -29.16 -21.18 6.81
CA LEU A 443 -29.58 -19.86 7.26
C LEU A 443 -31.02 -19.55 6.86
N GLN A 444 -31.45 -19.95 5.66
CA GLN A 444 -32.83 -19.80 5.22
C GLN A 444 -33.77 -20.69 6.05
N ALA A 445 -33.45 -21.97 6.23
CA ALA A 445 -34.23 -22.87 7.09
C ALA A 445 -34.30 -22.36 8.54
N LEU A 446 -33.22 -21.80 9.08
CA LEU A 446 -33.20 -21.18 10.41
C LEU A 446 -34.05 -19.90 10.46
N ARG A 447 -34.02 -19.07 9.40
CA ARG A 447 -34.89 -17.87 9.28
C ARG A 447 -36.36 -18.27 9.18
N GLU A 448 -36.70 -19.28 8.40
CA GLU A 448 -38.05 -19.83 8.28
C GLU A 448 -38.51 -20.44 9.62
N GLN A 449 -37.65 -21.17 10.32
CA GLN A 449 -37.92 -21.67 11.66
C GLN A 449 -38.13 -20.52 12.67
N HIS A 450 -37.32 -19.46 12.62
CA HIS A 450 -37.51 -18.26 13.45
C HIS A 450 -38.77 -17.49 13.10
N MET A 451 -39.13 -17.37 11.81
CA MET A 451 -40.38 -16.74 11.37
C MET A 451 -41.59 -17.55 11.82
N LEU A 452 -41.56 -18.88 11.70
CA LEU A 452 -42.61 -19.77 12.22
C LEU A 452 -42.67 -19.75 13.75
N ALA A 453 -41.54 -19.61 14.45
CA ALA A 453 -41.52 -19.47 15.90
C ALA A 453 -42.08 -18.11 16.35
N LEU A 454 -41.72 -17.01 15.67
CA LEU A 454 -42.26 -15.67 15.93
C LEU A 454 -43.74 -15.57 15.54
N GLN A 455 -44.17 -16.25 14.48
CA GLN A 455 -45.58 -16.37 14.11
C GLN A 455 -46.35 -17.14 15.18
N LYS A 456 -45.88 -18.32 15.60
CA LYS A 456 -46.50 -19.08 16.71
C LYS A 456 -46.49 -18.31 18.03
N LEU A 457 -45.45 -17.53 18.31
CA LEU A 457 -45.39 -16.66 19.48
C LEU A 457 -46.40 -15.51 19.38
N LYS A 458 -46.56 -14.91 18.19
CA LYS A 458 -47.58 -13.89 17.91
C LYS A 458 -48.99 -14.48 18.01
N GLU A 459 -49.26 -15.64 17.42
CA GLU A 459 -50.53 -16.36 17.50
C GLU A 459 -50.84 -16.76 18.94
N SER A 460 -49.83 -17.20 19.71
CA SER A 460 -49.94 -17.46 21.15
C SER A 460 -50.27 -16.19 21.93
N PHE A 461 -49.60 -15.05 21.66
CA PHE A 461 -49.90 -13.79 22.35
C PHE A 461 -51.24 -13.19 21.93
N VAL A 462 -51.67 -13.37 20.67
CA VAL A 462 -53.01 -12.99 20.21
C VAL A 462 -54.04 -13.88 20.89
N ALA A 463 -53.90 -15.21 20.90
CA ALA A 463 -54.81 -16.09 21.63
C ALA A 463 -54.83 -15.83 23.15
N GLU A 464 -53.70 -15.49 23.77
CA GLU A 464 -53.63 -15.07 25.17
C GLU A 464 -54.27 -13.70 25.38
N TYR A 465 -54.14 -12.77 24.43
CA TYR A 465 -54.82 -11.47 24.45
C TYR A 465 -56.33 -11.64 24.28
N ASP A 466 -56.79 -12.36 23.26
CA ASP A 466 -58.19 -12.62 22.94
C ASP A 466 -58.90 -13.37 24.08
N THR A 467 -58.22 -14.34 24.72
CA THR A 467 -58.77 -15.03 25.90
C THR A 467 -58.79 -14.12 27.14
N LYS A 468 -57.78 -13.28 27.36
CA LYS A 468 -57.82 -12.24 28.41
C LYS A 468 -58.91 -11.21 28.13
N GLU A 469 -59.07 -10.76 26.89
CA GLU A 469 -60.10 -9.82 26.48
C GLU A 469 -61.48 -10.44 26.64
N SER A 470 -61.70 -11.68 26.18
CA SER A 470 -62.96 -12.41 26.42
C SER A 470 -63.25 -12.58 27.91
N VAL A 471 -62.24 -12.82 28.75
CA VAL A 471 -62.39 -12.81 30.22
C VAL A 471 -62.69 -11.41 30.76
N TRP A 472 -62.12 -10.33 30.22
CA TRP A 472 -62.43 -8.95 30.61
C TRP A 472 -63.81 -8.49 30.14
N GLN A 473 -64.20 -8.76 28.90
CA GLN A 473 -65.54 -8.55 28.36
C GLN A 473 -66.57 -9.37 29.14
N GLY A 474 -66.27 -10.63 29.49
CA GLY A 474 -67.12 -11.46 30.34
C GLY A 474 -67.22 -10.97 31.80
N ARG A 475 -66.15 -10.37 32.34
CA ARG A 475 -66.17 -9.67 33.64
C ARG A 475 -66.99 -8.38 33.57
N LEU A 476 -66.82 -7.58 32.51
CA LEU A 476 -67.60 -6.36 32.24
C LEU A 476 -69.08 -6.69 32.05
N GLY A 477 -69.40 -7.74 31.29
CA GLY A 477 -70.76 -8.27 31.13
C GLY A 477 -71.38 -8.64 32.48
N LYS A 478 -70.68 -9.42 33.31
CA LYS A 478 -71.14 -9.78 34.67
C LYS A 478 -71.22 -8.59 35.63
N LEU A 479 -70.39 -7.55 35.46
CA LEU A 479 -70.49 -6.31 36.23
C LEU A 479 -71.67 -5.45 35.78
N ASN A 480 -71.94 -5.39 34.48
CA ASN A 480 -73.08 -4.70 33.90
C ASN A 480 -74.40 -5.41 34.22
N GLU A 481 -74.43 -6.74 34.15
CA GLU A 481 -75.54 -7.57 34.60
C GLU A 481 -75.84 -7.34 36.09
N LYS A 482 -74.80 -7.32 36.94
CA LYS A 482 -74.95 -6.95 38.36
C LYS A 482 -75.42 -5.51 38.56
N LEU A 483 -75.00 -4.56 37.71
CA LEU A 483 -75.46 -3.18 37.77
C LEU A 483 -76.95 -3.07 37.39
N THR A 484 -77.39 -3.80 36.35
CA THR A 484 -78.80 -3.96 35.98
C THR A 484 -79.59 -4.58 37.13
N GLN A 485 -79.15 -5.72 37.68
CA GLN A 485 -79.78 -6.36 38.84
C GLN A 485 -79.84 -5.42 40.06
N CYS A 486 -78.80 -4.62 40.32
CA CYS A 486 -78.82 -3.62 41.39
C CYS A 486 -79.81 -2.47 41.12
N THR A 487 -79.96 -2.02 39.88
CA THR A 487 -80.96 -1.00 39.53
C THR A 487 -82.38 -1.55 39.57
N GLU A 488 -82.63 -2.74 39.04
CA GLU A 488 -83.90 -3.47 39.18
C GLU A 488 -84.26 -3.69 40.65
N TRP A 489 -83.30 -4.13 41.48
CA TRP A 489 -83.48 -4.29 42.91
C TRP A 489 -83.79 -2.96 43.61
N MET A 490 -83.11 -1.86 43.25
CA MET A 490 -83.45 -0.53 43.78
C MET A 490 -84.86 -0.09 43.37
N HIS A 491 -85.30 -0.40 42.14
CA HIS A 491 -86.67 -0.14 41.67
C HIS A 491 -87.70 -1.00 42.42
N ALA A 492 -87.41 -2.28 42.66
CA ALA A 492 -88.25 -3.19 43.43
C ALA A 492 -88.36 -2.76 44.90
N THR A 493 -87.24 -2.50 45.58
CA THR A 493 -87.21 -1.99 46.95
C THR A 493 -87.95 -0.65 47.07
N ARG A 494 -87.82 0.25 46.09
CA ARG A 494 -88.59 1.52 46.03
C ARG A 494 -90.08 1.29 45.82
N SER A 495 -90.48 0.22 45.13
CA SER A 495 -91.88 -0.18 44.94
C SER A 495 -92.46 -0.77 46.22
N GLU A 496 -91.75 -1.68 46.88
CA GLU A 496 -92.17 -2.25 48.17
C GLU A 496 -92.22 -1.19 49.27
N MET A 497 -91.27 -0.24 49.31
CA MET A 497 -91.31 0.87 50.28
C MET A 497 -92.58 1.73 50.11
N LYS A 498 -93.05 1.94 48.87
CA LYS A 498 -94.35 2.60 48.62
C LYS A 498 -95.54 1.75 49.09
N LYS A 499 -95.51 0.42 48.90
CA LYS A 499 -96.57 -0.49 49.40
C LYS A 499 -96.60 -0.55 50.93
N VAL A 500 -95.44 -0.58 51.58
CA VAL A 500 -95.31 -0.52 53.05
C VAL A 500 -95.89 0.78 53.57
N HIS A 501 -95.52 1.92 53.00
CA HIS A 501 -96.05 3.22 53.43
C HIS A 501 -97.56 3.37 53.18
N ALA A 502 -98.10 2.78 52.10
CA ALA A 502 -99.54 2.71 51.89
C ALA A 502 -100.26 1.84 52.95
N ARG A 503 -99.69 0.68 53.32
CA ARG A 503 -100.22 -0.18 54.40
C ARG A 503 -100.14 0.49 55.77
N GLU A 504 -99.01 1.11 56.07
CA GLU A 504 -98.76 1.91 57.27
C GLU A 504 -99.83 2.98 57.42
N LYS A 505 -100.06 3.78 56.36
CA LYS A 505 -101.15 4.77 56.34
C LYS A 505 -102.51 4.14 56.62
N THR A 506 -102.92 3.08 55.91
CA THR A 506 -104.22 2.43 56.17
C THR A 506 -104.33 1.83 57.59
N THR A 507 -103.20 1.51 58.23
CA THR A 507 -103.16 1.03 59.62
C THR A 507 -103.36 2.19 60.59
N CYS A 508 -102.74 3.35 60.35
CA CYS A 508 -103.02 4.58 61.10
C CYS A 508 -104.49 5.00 60.96
N ASP A 509 -105.02 5.05 59.74
CA ASP A 509 -106.42 5.40 59.45
C ASP A 509 -107.40 4.47 60.21
N PHE A 510 -107.09 3.17 60.31
CA PHE A 510 -107.86 2.19 61.07
C PHE A 510 -107.73 2.34 62.59
N LEU A 511 -106.53 2.66 63.10
CA LEU A 511 -106.29 2.85 64.52
C LEU A 511 -106.98 4.11 65.06
N ASP A 512 -106.97 5.22 64.31
CA ASP A 512 -107.70 6.43 64.67
C ASP A 512 -109.22 6.17 64.69
N ALA A 513 -109.77 5.47 63.69
CA ALA A 513 -111.18 5.08 63.67
C ALA A 513 -111.55 4.19 64.87
N SER A 514 -110.67 3.25 65.25
CA SER A 514 -110.84 2.38 66.40
C SER A 514 -110.78 3.14 67.73
N LEU A 515 -109.87 4.11 67.85
CA LEU A 515 -109.73 4.97 69.03
C LEU A 515 -110.97 5.86 69.23
N VAL A 516 -111.50 6.44 68.15
CA VAL A 516 -112.74 7.23 68.16
C VAL A 516 -113.94 6.37 68.60
N ALA A 517 -114.04 5.13 68.11
CA ALA A 517 -115.09 4.20 68.51
C ALA A 517 -114.99 3.80 70.00
N ALA A 518 -113.78 3.47 70.48
CA ALA A 518 -113.53 3.11 71.87
C ALA A 518 -113.86 4.27 72.84
N ASN A 519 -113.46 5.49 72.50
CA ASN A 519 -113.76 6.69 73.29
C ASN A 519 -115.28 6.97 73.38
N ARG A 520 -116.03 6.78 72.27
CA ARG A 520 -117.49 6.90 72.29
C ARG A 520 -118.13 5.86 73.21
N ALA A 521 -117.73 4.59 73.08
CA ALA A 521 -118.26 3.50 73.93
C ALA A 521 -117.96 3.73 75.42
N HIS A 522 -116.78 4.25 75.77
CA HIS A 522 -116.45 4.63 77.14
C HIS A 522 -117.35 5.77 77.66
N GLY A 523 -117.60 6.81 76.87
CA GLY A 523 -118.49 7.91 77.24
C GLY A 523 -119.93 7.45 77.51
N GLU A 524 -120.48 6.62 76.62
CA GLU A 524 -121.83 6.04 76.79
C GLU A 524 -121.96 5.09 77.98
N SER A 525 -120.86 4.42 78.36
CA SER A 525 -120.80 3.58 79.57
C SER A 525 -120.79 4.43 80.84
N PHE A 526 -119.99 5.50 80.85
CA PHE A 526 -119.84 6.41 81.99
C PHE A 526 -121.16 7.13 82.32
N LEU A 527 -121.86 7.65 81.29
CA LEU A 527 -123.17 8.31 81.45
C LEU A 527 -124.25 7.36 81.99
N ARG A 528 -124.22 6.08 81.58
CA ARG A 528 -125.13 5.05 82.13
C ARG A 528 -124.84 4.77 83.61
N HIS A 529 -123.57 4.64 83.99
CA HIS A 529 -123.19 4.47 85.40
C HIS A 529 -123.59 5.67 86.27
N GLU A 530 -123.41 6.90 85.78
CA GLU A 530 -123.84 8.09 86.53
C GLU A 530 -125.35 8.13 86.75
N ALA A 531 -126.16 7.79 85.73
CA ALA A 531 -127.61 7.75 85.85
C ALA A 531 -128.08 6.75 86.92
N THR A 532 -127.61 5.51 86.88
CA THR A 532 -128.00 4.46 87.86
C THR A 532 -127.57 4.80 89.29
N VAL A 533 -126.42 5.45 89.48
CA VAL A 533 -125.97 5.92 90.81
C VAL A 533 -126.86 7.06 91.34
N ARG A 534 -127.36 7.95 90.47
CA ARG A 534 -128.30 9.01 90.86
C ARG A 534 -129.67 8.45 91.27
N GLU A 535 -130.19 7.46 90.54
CA GLU A 535 -131.48 6.82 90.87
C GLU A 535 -131.43 6.15 92.25
N GLY A 536 -130.43 5.30 92.52
CA GLY A 536 -130.29 4.62 93.81
C GLY A 536 -130.06 5.56 95.01
N LEU A 537 -129.52 6.76 94.80
CA LEU A 537 -129.42 7.79 95.84
C LEU A 537 -130.78 8.40 96.22
N VAL A 538 -131.68 8.59 95.24
CA VAL A 538 -133.03 9.13 95.49
C VAL A 538 -133.88 8.11 96.26
N GLU A 539 -133.87 6.84 95.84
CA GLU A 539 -134.57 5.75 96.54
C GLU A 539 -134.13 5.61 98.00
N PHE A 540 -132.80 5.73 98.26
CA PHE A 540 -132.25 5.67 99.60
C PHE A 540 -132.70 6.84 100.48
N GLU A 541 -132.74 8.07 99.96
CA GLU A 541 -133.16 9.24 100.73
C GLU A 541 -134.67 9.18 101.06
N GLU A 542 -135.51 8.74 100.12
CA GLU A 542 -136.95 8.60 100.35
C GLU A 542 -137.27 7.52 101.40
N ALA A 543 -136.59 6.35 101.31
CA ALA A 543 -136.70 5.30 102.32
C ALA A 543 -136.28 5.77 103.72
N GLN A 544 -135.23 6.59 103.81
CA GLN A 544 -134.74 7.13 105.09
C GLN A 544 -135.75 8.13 105.70
N ARG A 545 -136.36 9.00 104.87
CA ARG A 545 -137.43 9.94 105.31
C ARG A 545 -138.67 9.18 105.81
N LEU A 546 -139.12 8.14 105.11
CA LEU A 546 -140.26 7.31 105.51
C LEU A 546 -140.04 6.58 106.85
N SER A 547 -138.81 6.15 107.12
CA SER A 547 -138.43 5.52 108.40
C SER A 547 -138.57 6.50 109.57
N LEU A 548 -138.04 7.72 109.43
CA LEU A 548 -138.08 8.76 110.47
C LEU A 548 -139.51 9.20 110.81
N VAL A 549 -140.39 9.33 109.81
CA VAL A 549 -141.81 9.69 110.03
C VAL A 549 -142.56 8.62 110.84
N ARG A 550 -142.28 7.32 110.60
CA ARG A 550 -142.87 6.24 111.40
C ARG A 550 -142.38 6.28 112.84
N GLN A 551 -141.07 6.41 113.06
CA GLN A 551 -140.48 6.52 114.40
C GLN A 551 -141.06 7.69 115.20
N ALA A 552 -141.25 8.87 114.57
CA ALA A 552 -141.87 10.02 115.22
C ALA A 552 -143.35 9.79 115.59
N SER A 553 -144.13 9.13 114.72
CA SER A 553 -145.53 8.78 115.00
C SER A 553 -145.68 7.84 116.19
N ASP A 554 -144.86 6.77 116.24
CA ASP A 554 -144.98 5.77 117.32
C ASP A 554 -144.35 6.25 118.64
N ALA A 555 -143.34 7.13 118.56
CA ALA A 555 -142.86 7.91 119.71
C ALA A 555 -143.97 8.81 120.29
N CYS A 556 -144.77 9.46 119.44
CA CYS A 556 -145.85 10.33 119.91
C CYS A 556 -146.97 9.54 120.62
N LYS A 557 -147.36 8.37 120.08
CA LYS A 557 -148.37 7.49 120.72
C LYS A 557 -147.88 6.94 122.06
N THR A 558 -146.63 6.47 122.12
CA THR A 558 -146.04 5.94 123.35
C THR A 558 -145.85 7.04 124.40
N PHE A 559 -145.52 8.28 123.99
CA PHE A 559 -145.45 9.43 124.90
C PHE A 559 -146.82 9.76 125.51
N SER A 560 -147.91 9.73 124.73
CA SER A 560 -149.27 9.97 125.24
C SER A 560 -149.70 8.93 126.29
N ALA A 561 -149.52 7.63 126.01
CA ALA A 561 -149.84 6.57 126.96
C ALA A 561 -148.93 6.60 128.21
N ALA A 562 -147.66 6.98 128.05
CA ALA A 562 -146.72 7.14 129.16
C ALA A 562 -147.00 8.38 130.01
N ALA A 563 -147.67 9.41 129.48
CA ALA A 563 -148.01 10.64 130.22
C ALA A 563 -149.08 10.38 131.30
N GLU A 564 -150.12 9.61 130.98
CA GLU A 564 -151.16 9.24 131.95
C GLU A 564 -150.58 8.32 133.04
N TRP A 565 -149.74 7.35 132.68
CA TRP A 565 -149.06 6.48 133.65
C TRP A 565 -148.06 7.22 134.56
N LYS A 566 -147.41 8.28 134.03
CA LYS A 566 -146.51 9.13 134.82
C LYS A 566 -147.23 9.92 135.91
N ALA A 567 -148.50 10.27 135.74
CA ALA A 567 -149.25 11.06 136.73
C ALA A 567 -149.33 10.37 138.10
N GLU A 568 -149.52 9.04 138.11
CA GLU A 568 -149.68 8.26 139.35
C GLU A 568 -148.34 7.93 140.04
N THR A 569 -147.25 7.81 139.28
CA THR A 569 -145.95 7.34 139.79
C THR A 569 -144.92 8.44 140.03
N HIS A 570 -145.14 9.68 139.60
CA HIS A 570 -144.24 10.82 139.89
C HIS A 570 -144.20 11.24 141.38
N ARG A 571 -144.94 10.55 142.24
CA ARG A 571 -145.04 10.80 143.70
C ARG A 571 -143.86 10.26 144.51
N VAL A 572 -143.07 9.34 143.93
CA VAL A 572 -141.76 8.89 144.42
C VAL A 572 -140.85 8.86 143.18
N ALA A 573 -140.18 9.95 142.81
CA ALA A 573 -138.95 10.45 143.45
C ALA A 573 -137.85 9.36 143.46
N SER A 574 -136.60 9.61 143.12
CA SER A 574 -135.85 10.82 142.74
C SER A 574 -134.39 10.38 142.55
N PHE A 575 -133.51 11.25 142.05
CA PHE A 575 -132.08 10.97 141.82
C PHE A 575 -131.84 9.91 140.70
N ASN A 576 -130.84 10.03 139.82
CA ASN A 576 -129.81 11.05 139.76
C ASN A 576 -129.34 11.33 138.32
N ALA A 577 -128.89 12.58 138.14
CA ALA A 577 -127.76 13.06 137.33
C ALA A 577 -127.65 12.64 135.83
N VAL A 578 -127.65 13.55 134.84
CA VAL A 578 -126.87 14.82 134.63
C VAL A 578 -125.52 14.57 133.90
N GLU A 579 -125.38 15.28 132.76
CA GLU A 579 -124.14 15.70 132.06
C GLU A 579 -122.98 14.70 131.82
N LYS A 580 -122.83 14.27 130.55
CA LYS A 580 -121.59 14.31 129.72
C LYS A 580 -121.77 13.46 128.44
N ASP A 581 -121.22 13.82 127.29
CA ASP A 581 -120.71 15.09 126.77
C ASP A 581 -120.70 14.98 125.23
N GLU A 582 -121.08 16.04 124.51
CA GLU A 582 -121.16 16.04 123.03
C GLU A 582 -119.92 16.65 122.35
N ALA A 583 -119.00 17.28 123.11
CA ALA A 583 -117.84 17.97 122.55
C ALA A 583 -116.60 17.07 122.33
N THR A 584 -116.31 16.15 123.26
CA THR A 584 -114.97 15.54 123.36
C THR A 584 -114.56 14.63 122.19
N ARG A 585 -115.50 13.98 121.48
CA ARG A 585 -115.18 12.95 120.46
C ARG A 585 -114.89 13.47 119.04
N ARG A 586 -114.79 14.80 118.82
CA ARG A 586 -114.67 15.39 117.47
C ARG A 586 -113.36 16.11 117.13
N PHE A 587 -112.41 16.30 118.05
CA PHE A 587 -111.21 17.09 117.74
C PHE A 587 -109.89 16.69 118.45
N LEU A 588 -109.84 15.59 119.20
CA LEU A 588 -108.67 15.28 120.03
C LEU A 588 -108.11 13.87 119.83
N ILE A 589 -106.77 13.82 119.72
CA ILE A 589 -105.88 12.82 120.35
C ILE A 589 -106.05 11.38 119.79
N LEU A 590 -105.14 10.82 118.98
CA LEU A 590 -103.78 11.20 118.55
C LEU A 590 -103.61 10.96 117.03
N LEU A 591 -102.83 11.73 116.26
CA LEU A 591 -101.36 11.90 116.32
C LEU A 591 -100.58 10.61 116.07
N ASP A 592 -100.68 10.09 114.84
CA ASP A 592 -99.53 9.48 114.13
C ASP A 592 -99.68 9.62 112.60
N ALA A 593 -98.60 9.40 111.85
CA ALA A 593 -98.54 9.31 110.38
C ALA A 593 -99.08 10.50 109.56
N TRP A 594 -98.70 11.73 109.94
CA TRP A 594 -98.59 12.84 108.97
C TRP A 594 -97.34 12.67 108.08
N ALA A 595 -97.40 13.19 106.86
CA ALA A 595 -96.36 13.10 105.80
C ALA A 595 -96.11 11.66 105.27
N THR A 596 -95.78 11.40 104.01
CA THR A 596 -95.25 12.23 102.89
C THR A 596 -95.95 11.81 101.57
N ALA A 597 -96.15 12.60 100.51
CA ALA A 597 -95.27 13.63 99.93
C ALA A 597 -93.85 13.11 99.61
N PRO A 598 -93.72 11.86 99.14
CA PRO A 598 -93.70 11.72 97.69
C PRO A 598 -94.53 10.55 97.13
N VAL A 599 -95.31 9.79 97.91
CA VAL A 599 -95.91 8.52 97.42
C VAL A 599 -96.78 8.67 96.15
N VAL A 600 -97.47 9.81 95.97
CA VAL A 600 -98.24 10.09 94.73
C VAL A 600 -97.34 10.51 93.56
N GLU A 601 -96.19 11.14 93.82
CA GLU A 601 -95.17 11.43 92.80
C GLU A 601 -94.31 10.21 92.47
N CYS A 602 -94.06 9.29 93.41
CA CYS A 602 -93.56 7.95 93.12
C CYS A 602 -94.62 7.13 92.38
N GLY A 603 -95.91 7.31 92.68
CA GLY A 603 -97.02 6.73 91.91
C GLY A 603 -96.99 7.21 90.45
N ARG A 604 -96.88 8.53 90.22
CA ARG A 604 -96.68 9.10 88.87
C ARG A 604 -95.36 8.68 88.25
N SER A 605 -94.25 8.69 88.98
CA SER A 605 -92.92 8.35 88.44
C SER A 605 -92.78 6.86 88.14
N LEU A 606 -93.44 5.98 88.89
CA LEU A 606 -93.55 4.55 88.58
C LEU A 606 -94.56 4.29 87.46
N PHE A 607 -95.61 5.10 87.33
CA PHE A 607 -96.50 5.05 86.17
C PHE A 607 -95.82 5.56 84.90
N GLU A 608 -95.04 6.64 84.97
CA GLU A 608 -94.25 7.19 83.87
C GLU A 608 -93.02 6.33 83.56
N LEU A 609 -92.36 5.72 84.56
CA LEU A 609 -91.37 4.68 84.32
C LEU A 609 -92.01 3.45 83.70
N ARG A 610 -93.18 2.97 84.17
CA ARG A 610 -93.90 1.86 83.53
C ARG A 610 -94.37 2.24 82.12
N LEU A 611 -94.75 3.49 81.86
CA LEU A 611 -95.11 3.98 80.53
C LEU A 611 -93.87 4.19 79.64
N GLN A 612 -92.70 4.52 80.21
CA GLN A 612 -91.41 4.49 79.50
C GLN A 612 -90.93 3.07 79.25
N GLU A 613 -91.12 2.14 80.19
CA GLU A 613 -90.75 0.73 80.05
C GLU A 613 -91.68 0.05 79.05
N GLU A 614 -92.99 0.33 79.07
CA GLU A 614 -93.94 -0.09 78.03
C GLU A 614 -93.67 0.60 76.70
N ARG A 615 -93.29 1.88 76.64
CA ARG A 615 -92.82 2.51 75.39
C ARG A 615 -91.50 1.89 74.91
N ARG A 616 -90.60 1.51 75.81
CA ARG A 616 -89.29 0.90 75.49
C ARG A 616 -89.45 -0.56 75.08
N LEU A 617 -90.41 -1.29 75.65
CA LEU A 617 -90.81 -2.64 75.26
C LEU A 617 -91.66 -2.63 73.99
N ALA A 618 -92.53 -1.64 73.79
CA ALA A 618 -93.24 -1.43 72.53
C ALA A 618 -92.27 -1.06 71.40
N VAL A 619 -91.27 -0.20 71.65
CA VAL A 619 -90.17 0.04 70.70
C VAL A 619 -89.34 -1.24 70.51
N LYS A 620 -89.02 -1.99 71.57
CA LYS A 620 -88.27 -3.26 71.46
C LYS A 620 -89.07 -4.40 70.81
N ALA A 621 -90.40 -4.28 70.70
CA ALA A 621 -91.29 -5.18 69.97
C ALA A 621 -91.55 -4.71 68.52
N MET A 622 -91.71 -3.39 68.29
CA MET A 622 -91.85 -2.80 66.96
C MET A 622 -90.54 -2.83 66.16
N CYS A 623 -89.39 -2.66 66.81
CA CYS A 623 -88.09 -2.81 66.15
C CYS A 623 -87.84 -4.24 65.65
N SER A 624 -88.52 -5.26 66.19
CA SER A 624 -88.37 -6.66 65.75
C SER A 624 -88.89 -6.93 64.34
N SER A 625 -89.68 -6.03 63.73
CA SER A 625 -90.10 -6.14 62.32
C SER A 625 -89.36 -5.18 61.38
N GLN A 626 -88.73 -4.11 61.88
CA GLN A 626 -88.01 -3.13 61.06
C GLN A 626 -86.49 -3.35 60.97
N HIS A 627 -85.86 -4.09 61.91
CA HIS A 627 -84.40 -4.25 61.95
C HIS A 627 -83.81 -4.79 60.64
N ALA A 628 -84.49 -5.77 60.01
CA ALA A 628 -84.04 -6.43 58.78
C ALA A 628 -83.81 -5.46 57.60
N SER A 629 -84.63 -4.41 57.47
CA SER A 629 -84.49 -3.42 56.37
C SER A 629 -83.24 -2.55 56.54
N LEU A 630 -83.00 -2.08 57.76
CA LEU A 630 -81.87 -1.20 58.08
C LEU A 630 -80.54 -1.99 58.13
N GLU A 631 -80.59 -3.26 58.54
CA GLU A 631 -79.48 -4.21 58.49
C GLU A 631 -79.09 -4.56 57.04
N ALA A 632 -80.07 -4.77 56.15
CA ALA A 632 -79.83 -4.99 54.71
C ALA A 632 -79.15 -3.78 54.04
N MET A 633 -79.62 -2.56 54.30
CA MET A 633 -78.96 -1.33 53.81
C MET A 633 -77.53 -1.19 54.36
N ARG A 634 -77.28 -1.54 55.62
CA ARG A 634 -75.92 -1.57 56.20
C ARG A 634 -75.04 -2.64 55.54
N LEU A 635 -75.60 -3.75 55.07
CA LEU A 635 -74.88 -4.78 54.33
C LEU A 635 -74.43 -4.26 52.96
N GLN A 636 -75.35 -3.71 52.17
CA GLN A 636 -75.07 -3.15 50.85
C GLN A 636 -74.03 -2.02 50.90
N LEU A 637 -74.09 -1.15 51.91
CA LEU A 637 -73.12 -0.05 52.05
C LEU A 637 -71.70 -0.55 52.42
N ARG A 638 -71.58 -1.75 53.01
CA ARG A 638 -70.28 -2.45 53.18
C ARG A 638 -69.80 -3.09 51.87
N GLU A 639 -70.69 -3.67 51.09
CA GLU A 639 -70.35 -4.26 49.79
C GLU A 639 -69.90 -3.20 48.78
N LEU A 640 -70.58 -2.06 48.71
CA LEU A 640 -70.26 -0.96 47.81
C LEU A 640 -68.87 -0.39 48.13
N ARG A 641 -68.55 -0.19 49.42
CA ARG A 641 -67.18 0.17 49.87
C ARG A 641 -66.14 -0.89 49.51
N ARG A 642 -66.47 -2.19 49.60
CA ARG A 642 -65.57 -3.28 49.19
C ARG A 642 -65.30 -3.26 47.68
N GLY A 643 -66.30 -2.91 46.87
CA GLY A 643 -66.17 -2.66 45.43
C GLY A 643 -65.22 -1.51 45.11
N THR A 644 -65.38 -0.35 45.77
CA THR A 644 -64.49 0.83 45.56
C THR A 644 -63.03 0.52 45.91
N LEU A 645 -62.79 -0.23 46.98
CA LEU A 645 -61.45 -0.69 47.36
C LEU A 645 -60.85 -1.63 46.30
N SER A 646 -61.64 -2.58 45.78
CA SER A 646 -61.19 -3.49 44.70
C SER A 646 -60.75 -2.75 43.44
N VAL A 647 -61.49 -1.72 43.01
CA VAL A 647 -61.13 -0.90 41.84
C VAL A 647 -59.85 -0.11 42.10
N SER A 648 -59.71 0.46 43.30
CA SER A 648 -58.51 1.20 43.71
C SER A 648 -57.26 0.33 43.71
N GLN A 649 -57.39 -0.95 44.11
CA GLN A 649 -56.29 -1.90 44.12
C GLN A 649 -55.90 -2.32 42.69
N SER A 650 -56.84 -2.64 41.81
CA SER A 650 -56.53 -2.95 40.41
C SER A 650 -55.85 -1.79 39.66
N LEU A 651 -56.14 -0.53 40.02
CA LEU A 651 -55.42 0.65 39.50
C LEU A 651 -53.98 0.77 40.04
N HIS A 652 -53.70 0.25 41.24
CA HIS A 652 -52.35 0.17 41.79
C HIS A 652 -51.54 -0.91 41.06
N ASP A 653 -52.12 -2.10 40.92
CA ASP A 653 -51.49 -3.26 40.25
C ASP A 653 -51.05 -2.91 38.81
N MET A 654 -51.89 -2.19 38.04
CA MET A 654 -51.52 -1.74 36.68
C MET A 654 -50.33 -0.77 36.65
N ARG A 655 -50.18 0.12 37.66
CA ARG A 655 -49.00 1.01 37.75
C ARG A 655 -47.74 0.22 38.09
N GLN A 656 -47.85 -0.82 38.89
CA GLN A 656 -46.73 -1.70 39.23
C GLN A 656 -46.24 -2.46 37.99
N GLU A 657 -47.13 -3.04 37.18
CA GLU A 657 -46.75 -3.72 35.94
C GLU A 657 -46.17 -2.78 34.88
N HIS A 658 -46.73 -1.58 34.71
CA HIS A 658 -46.13 -0.56 33.82
C HIS A 658 -44.69 -0.23 34.24
N SER A 659 -44.44 -0.13 35.55
CA SER A 659 -43.10 0.12 36.10
C SER A 659 -42.16 -1.06 35.86
N ARG A 660 -42.65 -2.29 35.99
CA ARG A 660 -41.88 -3.53 35.73
C ARG A 660 -41.46 -3.63 34.26
N LEU A 661 -42.40 -3.41 33.33
CA LEU A 661 -42.13 -3.42 31.88
C LEU A 661 -41.10 -2.36 31.50
N SER A 662 -41.24 -1.13 32.01
CA SER A 662 -40.30 -0.03 31.77
C SER A 662 -38.86 -0.39 32.20
N GLY A 663 -38.71 -1.08 33.34
CA GLY A 663 -37.41 -1.57 33.82
C GLY A 663 -36.80 -2.62 32.89
N SER A 664 -37.59 -3.59 32.42
CA SER A 664 -37.12 -4.64 31.50
C SER A 664 -36.65 -4.08 30.15
N THR A 665 -37.31 -3.06 29.60
CA THR A 665 -36.85 -2.39 28.36
C THR A 665 -35.48 -1.74 28.55
N LEU A 666 -35.26 -1.05 29.68
CA LEU A 666 -34.00 -0.35 29.95
C LEU A 666 -32.83 -1.33 30.17
N GLU A 667 -33.09 -2.48 30.80
CA GLU A 667 -32.08 -3.55 30.91
C GLU A 667 -31.72 -4.17 29.54
N LEU A 668 -32.70 -4.35 28.65
CA LEU A 668 -32.47 -4.84 27.29
C LEU A 668 -31.55 -3.89 26.49
N THR A 669 -31.79 -2.58 26.56
CA THR A 669 -30.92 -1.57 25.94
C THR A 669 -29.48 -1.68 26.44
N ARG A 670 -29.28 -1.78 27.76
CA ARG A 670 -27.95 -1.91 28.37
C ARG A 670 -27.21 -3.20 27.94
N ARG A 671 -27.93 -4.30 27.71
CA ARG A 671 -27.36 -5.55 27.18
C ARG A 671 -26.87 -5.39 25.74
N LEU A 672 -27.57 -4.61 24.90
CA LEU A 672 -27.14 -4.32 23.52
C LEU A 672 -25.87 -3.46 23.48
N GLU A 673 -25.80 -2.40 24.30
CA GLU A 673 -24.60 -1.55 24.42
C GLU A 673 -23.35 -2.36 24.81
N LEU A 674 -23.48 -3.24 25.80
CA LEU A 674 -22.39 -4.14 26.22
C LEU A 674 -21.98 -5.12 25.12
N SER A 675 -22.94 -5.60 24.32
CA SER A 675 -22.64 -6.47 23.18
C SER A 675 -21.86 -5.73 22.08
N CYS A 676 -22.23 -4.49 21.75
CA CYS A 676 -21.49 -3.68 20.77
C CYS A 676 -20.07 -3.34 21.26
N ALA A 677 -19.90 -3.02 22.55
CA ALA A 677 -18.59 -2.80 23.15
C ALA A 677 -17.70 -4.06 23.07
N ALA A 678 -18.27 -5.25 23.35
CA ALA A 678 -17.56 -6.52 23.23
C ALA A 678 -17.09 -6.79 21.79
N SER A 679 -17.98 -6.66 20.79
CA SER A 679 -17.62 -6.84 19.37
C SER A 679 -16.53 -5.88 18.90
N THR A 680 -16.59 -4.62 19.36
CA THR A 680 -15.57 -3.60 19.05
C THR A 680 -14.21 -3.97 19.66
N SER A 681 -14.20 -4.46 20.90
CA SER A 681 -12.96 -4.88 21.58
C SER A 681 -12.29 -6.08 20.91
N PHE A 682 -13.08 -7.04 20.41
CA PHE A 682 -12.60 -8.20 19.68
C PHE A 682 -11.89 -7.82 18.36
N PHE A 683 -12.45 -6.87 17.61
CA PHE A 683 -11.83 -6.39 16.36
C PHE A 683 -10.45 -5.76 16.60
N PHE A 684 -10.32 -4.91 17.62
CA PHE A 684 -9.02 -4.34 18.00
C PHE A 684 -8.03 -5.40 18.52
N GLN A 685 -8.50 -6.46 19.18
CA GLN A 685 -7.65 -7.57 19.61
C GLN A 685 -7.10 -8.36 18.40
N GLN A 686 -7.96 -8.67 17.42
CA GLN A 686 -7.55 -9.34 16.17
C GLN A 686 -6.54 -8.50 15.38
N GLN A 687 -6.75 -7.18 15.29
CA GLN A 687 -5.82 -6.27 14.63
C GLN A 687 -4.43 -6.26 15.30
N ARG A 688 -4.36 -6.28 16.64
CA ARG A 688 -3.09 -6.39 17.38
C ARG A 688 -2.38 -7.72 17.11
N GLN A 689 -3.11 -8.83 17.06
CA GLN A 689 -2.52 -10.15 16.76
C GLN A 689 -1.87 -10.16 15.36
N GLN A 690 -2.55 -9.64 14.34
CA GLN A 690 -1.96 -9.53 13.00
C GLN A 690 -0.73 -8.60 12.94
N GLN A 691 -0.70 -7.52 13.72
CA GLN A 691 0.50 -6.68 13.84
C GLN A 691 1.65 -7.42 14.54
N GLU A 692 1.37 -8.19 15.60
CA GLU A 692 2.38 -8.98 16.32
C GLU A 692 2.96 -10.10 15.44
N GLU A 693 2.13 -10.77 14.63
CA GLU A 693 2.57 -11.78 13.66
C GLU A 693 3.40 -11.19 12.51
N ARG A 694 3.02 -10.01 11.99
CA ARG A 694 3.85 -9.26 11.02
C ARG A 694 5.21 -8.89 11.63
N GLY A 695 5.23 -8.41 12.88
CA GLY A 695 6.47 -8.12 13.60
C GLY A 695 7.39 -9.34 13.76
N LYS A 696 6.84 -10.49 14.18
CA LYS A 696 7.56 -11.78 14.27
C LYS A 696 8.13 -12.22 12.92
N THR A 697 7.36 -12.06 11.84
CA THR A 697 7.80 -12.37 10.48
C THR A 697 8.96 -11.47 10.03
N ILE A 698 8.87 -10.15 10.23
CA ILE A 698 9.95 -9.20 9.90
C ILE A 698 11.23 -9.51 10.68
N LEU A 699 11.12 -9.81 11.99
CA LEU A 699 12.28 -10.22 12.81
C LEU A 699 12.90 -11.54 12.32
N THR A 700 12.08 -12.50 11.92
CA THR A 700 12.56 -13.79 11.39
C THR A 700 13.30 -13.61 10.07
N ILE A 701 12.75 -12.82 9.14
CA ILE A 701 13.39 -12.54 7.85
C ILE A 701 14.70 -11.75 8.05
N ARG A 702 14.72 -10.76 8.97
CA ARG A 702 15.95 -10.04 9.35
C ARG A 702 17.03 -11.00 9.87
N ALA A 703 16.66 -11.96 10.72
CA ALA A 703 17.60 -12.95 11.26
C ALA A 703 18.13 -13.92 10.18
N VAL A 704 17.35 -14.24 9.15
CA VAL A 704 17.80 -15.02 7.98
C VAL A 704 18.73 -14.18 7.10
N MET A 705 18.36 -12.92 6.81
CA MET A 705 19.17 -12.01 6.00
C MET A 705 20.55 -11.76 6.62
N GLN A 706 20.61 -11.55 7.94
CA GLN A 706 21.89 -11.37 8.65
C GLN A 706 22.80 -12.60 8.51
N LYS A 707 22.25 -13.83 8.56
CA LYS A 707 23.01 -15.06 8.32
C LYS A 707 23.55 -15.14 6.90
N LEU A 708 22.75 -14.77 5.90
CA LEU A 708 23.18 -14.74 4.50
C LEU A 708 24.32 -13.73 4.28
N ILE A 709 24.20 -12.52 4.86
CA ILE A 709 25.25 -11.50 4.81
C ILE A 709 26.56 -12.04 5.42
N THR A 710 26.51 -12.62 6.63
CA THR A 710 27.71 -13.17 7.28
C THR A 710 28.32 -14.36 6.53
N VAL A 711 27.52 -15.16 5.81
CA VAL A 711 28.04 -16.25 4.95
C VAL A 711 28.74 -15.70 3.70
N GLU A 712 28.20 -14.66 3.05
CA GLU A 712 28.86 -14.00 1.92
C GLU A 712 30.12 -13.22 2.38
N GLU A 713 30.08 -12.57 3.54
CA GLU A 713 31.26 -11.91 4.13
C GLU A 713 32.38 -12.91 4.46
N ALA A 714 32.04 -14.11 4.95
CA ALA A 714 33.02 -15.19 5.11
C ALA A 714 33.58 -15.67 3.76
N ALA A 715 32.73 -15.79 2.73
CA ALA A 715 33.15 -16.17 1.38
C ALA A 715 34.04 -15.13 0.68
N GLU A 716 33.93 -13.84 1.02
CA GLU A 716 34.74 -12.77 0.43
C GLU A 716 36.25 -12.99 0.59
N SER A 717 36.66 -13.59 1.72
CA SER A 717 38.06 -13.92 1.99
C SER A 717 38.67 -14.84 0.91
N ALA A 718 37.89 -15.79 0.39
CA ALA A 718 38.32 -16.72 -0.67
C ALA A 718 38.35 -16.09 -2.07
N TYR A 719 37.79 -14.88 -2.24
CA TYR A 719 37.76 -14.14 -3.50
C TYR A 719 38.59 -12.84 -3.46
N SER A 720 39.27 -12.54 -2.35
CA SER A 720 40.01 -11.29 -2.16
C SER A 720 41.44 -11.36 -2.66
N CYS A 721 41.93 -10.25 -3.23
CA CYS A 721 43.33 -10.11 -3.63
C CYS A 721 44.20 -9.69 -2.42
N GLY A 722 45.26 -10.44 -2.13
CA GLY A 722 46.18 -10.18 -1.01
C GLY A 722 46.99 -8.86 -1.06
N ILE A 723 46.83 -8.05 -2.11
CA ILE A 723 47.47 -6.72 -2.23
C ILE A 723 46.48 -5.58 -1.93
N CYS A 724 45.29 -5.59 -2.53
CA CYS A 724 44.31 -4.51 -2.36
C CYS A 724 43.18 -4.83 -1.37
N LEU A 725 43.10 -6.08 -0.89
CA LEU A 725 42.05 -6.57 0.03
C LEU A 725 40.63 -6.29 -0.48
N GLN A 726 40.46 -6.38 -1.81
CA GLN A 726 39.18 -6.30 -2.51
C GLN A 726 38.98 -7.58 -3.33
N VAL A 727 37.72 -7.87 -3.65
CA VAL A 727 37.32 -8.95 -4.57
C VAL A 727 38.12 -8.86 -5.88
N CYS A 728 38.75 -9.98 -6.26
CA CYS A 728 39.68 -10.08 -7.38
C CYS A 728 39.06 -9.63 -8.71
N ARG A 729 39.72 -8.70 -9.40
CA ARG A 729 39.40 -8.28 -10.77
C ARG A 729 40.49 -8.79 -11.71
N ASN A 730 40.10 -9.56 -12.72
CA ASN A 730 41.02 -10.30 -13.60
C ASN A 730 42.05 -11.10 -12.78
N PRO A 731 41.64 -12.14 -12.03
CA PRO A 731 42.54 -12.87 -11.13
C PRO A 731 43.71 -13.55 -11.86
N LEU A 732 44.92 -13.21 -11.42
CA LEU A 732 46.18 -13.80 -11.81
C LEU A 732 46.76 -14.60 -10.64
N THR A 733 47.01 -15.89 -10.85
CA THR A 733 47.61 -16.80 -9.87
C THR A 733 49.09 -17.01 -10.17
N CYS A 734 49.93 -16.81 -9.16
CA CYS A 734 51.39 -16.98 -9.26
C CYS A 734 51.79 -18.45 -9.11
N VAL A 735 52.46 -19.02 -10.13
CA VAL A 735 52.88 -20.43 -10.17
C VAL A 735 54.37 -20.52 -9.80
N PRO A 736 54.79 -21.39 -8.86
CA PRO A 736 54.03 -22.50 -8.27
C PRO A 736 53.24 -22.19 -6.99
N CYS A 737 53.33 -20.98 -6.43
CA CYS A 737 52.90 -20.73 -5.05
C CYS A 737 51.38 -20.64 -4.79
N GLY A 738 50.53 -20.51 -5.81
CA GLY A 738 49.06 -20.50 -5.68
C GLY A 738 48.44 -19.18 -5.21
N HIS A 739 49.21 -18.25 -4.66
CA HIS A 739 48.72 -16.92 -4.28
C HIS A 739 48.17 -16.15 -5.49
N THR A 740 47.05 -15.45 -5.29
CA THR A 740 46.20 -14.94 -6.38
C THR A 740 45.82 -13.49 -6.17
N PHE A 741 45.96 -12.70 -7.23
CA PHE A 741 45.91 -11.25 -7.17
C PHE A 741 45.08 -10.68 -8.33
N CYS A 742 44.59 -9.45 -8.21
CA CYS A 742 44.13 -8.71 -9.39
C CYS A 742 45.29 -8.49 -10.37
N GLU A 743 45.05 -8.66 -11.67
CA GLU A 743 46.00 -8.38 -12.77
C GLU A 743 46.72 -7.03 -12.57
N LEU A 744 45.94 -5.97 -12.35
CA LEU A 744 46.47 -4.62 -12.10
C LEU A 744 47.29 -4.51 -10.80
N CYS A 745 46.98 -5.27 -9.75
CA CYS A 745 47.70 -5.20 -8.48
C CYS A 745 49.04 -5.94 -8.55
N LEU A 746 49.08 -7.09 -9.23
CA LEU A 746 50.30 -7.87 -9.42
C LEU A 746 51.27 -7.17 -10.40
N LEU A 747 50.77 -6.66 -11.52
CA LEU A 747 51.61 -6.03 -12.55
C LEU A 747 52.15 -4.65 -12.11
N ASN A 748 51.34 -3.84 -11.40
CA ASN A 748 51.81 -2.54 -10.87
C ASN A 748 52.62 -2.66 -9.57
N HIS A 749 52.78 -3.85 -9.00
CA HIS A 749 53.61 -4.05 -7.81
C HIS A 749 55.05 -3.57 -8.08
N PRO A 750 55.73 -2.82 -7.18
CA PRO A 750 56.99 -2.16 -7.47
C PRO A 750 58.12 -3.07 -8.02
N ARG A 751 58.13 -4.35 -7.62
CA ARG A 751 59.08 -5.36 -8.13
C ARG A 751 58.73 -5.92 -9.52
N ASN A 752 57.48 -5.82 -9.97
CA ASN A 752 56.99 -6.33 -11.26
C ASN A 752 56.84 -5.22 -12.32
N ARG A 753 56.72 -3.96 -11.90
CA ARG A 753 56.56 -2.79 -12.78
C ARG A 753 57.67 -2.63 -13.84
N HIS A 754 58.83 -3.24 -13.61
CA HIS A 754 60.00 -3.21 -14.50
C HIS A 754 60.17 -4.49 -15.35
N SER A 755 59.30 -5.49 -15.16
CA SER A 755 59.35 -6.81 -15.83
C SER A 755 58.71 -6.78 -17.22
N THR A 756 59.33 -6.08 -18.17
CA THR A 756 58.82 -5.93 -19.54
C THR A 756 59.05 -7.19 -20.40
N GLY A 757 58.20 -8.19 -20.22
CA GLY A 757 58.06 -9.37 -21.09
C GLY A 757 58.77 -10.63 -20.59
N ASN A 758 58.01 -11.73 -20.43
CA ASN A 758 58.40 -13.11 -20.08
C ASN A 758 59.36 -13.36 -18.88
N THR A 759 59.91 -12.34 -18.23
CA THR A 759 60.67 -12.49 -16.98
C THR A 759 59.76 -12.94 -15.84
N ALA A 760 60.20 -13.92 -15.05
CA ALA A 760 59.46 -14.46 -13.91
C ALA A 760 59.06 -13.37 -12.90
N GLN A 761 57.80 -13.40 -12.45
CA GLN A 761 57.21 -12.31 -11.66
C GLN A 761 57.39 -12.53 -10.15
N TYR A 762 57.54 -11.46 -9.38
CA TYR A 762 57.57 -11.51 -7.92
C TYR A 762 56.16 -11.66 -7.34
N CYS A 763 55.98 -12.62 -6.42
CA CYS A 763 54.77 -12.82 -5.64
C CYS A 763 54.87 -12.09 -4.27
N PRO A 764 53.99 -11.11 -3.99
CA PRO A 764 54.06 -10.34 -2.74
C PRO A 764 53.82 -11.13 -1.45
N GLU A 765 52.96 -12.16 -1.48
CA GLU A 765 52.65 -12.96 -0.27
C GLU A 765 53.78 -13.93 0.10
N CYS A 766 54.46 -14.54 -0.88
CA CYS A 766 55.57 -15.44 -0.59
C CYS A 766 56.85 -14.71 -0.16
N GLY A 767 57.19 -13.59 -0.82
CA GLY A 767 58.53 -13.00 -0.74
C GLY A 767 59.67 -13.82 -1.38
N LEU A 768 59.44 -15.12 -1.62
CA LEU A 768 60.37 -16.09 -2.20
C LEU A 768 60.72 -15.82 -3.67
N ALA A 769 61.57 -16.70 -4.23
CA ALA A 769 62.06 -16.67 -5.60
C ALA A 769 60.96 -16.45 -6.65
N THR A 770 61.34 -15.79 -7.74
CA THR A 770 60.46 -15.34 -8.82
C THR A 770 59.56 -16.46 -9.34
N CYS A 771 58.26 -16.23 -9.38
CA CYS A 771 57.28 -17.16 -9.90
C CYS A 771 57.44 -17.32 -11.41
N ASN A 772 57.81 -18.54 -11.83
CA ASN A 772 58.17 -18.90 -13.20
C ASN A 772 57.07 -18.56 -14.23
N MET A 773 55.81 -18.58 -13.80
CA MET A 773 54.65 -18.30 -14.63
C MET A 773 53.54 -17.67 -13.79
N VAL A 774 52.67 -16.92 -14.46
CA VAL A 774 51.45 -16.36 -13.87
C VAL A 774 50.27 -16.71 -14.79
N VAL A 775 49.21 -17.25 -14.21
CA VAL A 775 48.07 -17.83 -14.96
C VAL A 775 46.79 -17.07 -14.63
N ARG A 776 46.03 -16.65 -15.65
CA ARG A 776 44.73 -15.99 -15.46
C ARG A 776 43.64 -17.04 -15.20
N VAL A 777 43.03 -16.99 -14.01
CA VAL A 777 42.06 -17.99 -13.57
C VAL A 777 40.64 -17.53 -13.89
N ARG A 778 40.22 -17.73 -15.15
CA ARG A 778 38.87 -17.36 -15.65
C ARG A 778 37.72 -17.90 -14.78
N ALA A 779 37.87 -19.07 -14.17
CA ALA A 779 36.87 -19.61 -13.24
C ALA A 779 36.68 -18.73 -11.99
N LEU A 780 37.78 -18.19 -11.43
CA LEU A 780 37.75 -17.27 -10.30
C LEU A 780 37.24 -15.88 -10.72
N GLU A 781 37.47 -15.49 -11.97
CA GLU A 781 36.89 -14.27 -12.58
C GLU A 781 35.36 -14.33 -12.61
N THR A 782 34.79 -15.45 -13.06
CA THR A 782 33.33 -15.69 -13.00
C THR A 782 32.82 -15.77 -11.55
N LEU A 783 33.53 -16.48 -10.66
CA LEU A 783 33.10 -16.61 -9.25
C LEU A 783 33.14 -15.28 -8.50
N SER A 784 34.17 -14.45 -8.70
CA SER A 784 34.30 -13.12 -8.09
C SER A 784 33.29 -12.11 -8.65
N GLY A 785 32.94 -12.20 -9.94
CA GLY A 785 31.82 -11.48 -10.54
C GLY A 785 30.47 -11.89 -9.93
N ASN A 786 30.19 -13.19 -9.87
CA ASN A 786 28.97 -13.73 -9.25
C ASN A 786 28.87 -13.37 -7.76
N PHE A 787 29.98 -13.43 -7.03
CA PHE A 787 30.06 -12.97 -5.64
C PHE A 787 29.72 -11.48 -5.50
N SER A 788 30.31 -10.63 -6.35
CA SER A 788 30.03 -9.20 -6.37
C SER A 788 28.55 -8.89 -6.64
N PHE A 789 27.91 -9.67 -7.51
CA PHE A 789 26.48 -9.58 -7.79
C PHE A 789 25.63 -9.98 -6.58
N ARG A 790 25.89 -11.14 -5.95
CA ARG A 790 25.16 -11.59 -4.75
C ARG A 790 25.34 -10.62 -3.57
N LYS A 791 26.57 -10.13 -3.34
CA LYS A 791 26.89 -9.13 -2.31
C LYS A 791 26.18 -7.78 -2.54
N LYS A 792 25.92 -7.40 -3.80
CA LYS A 792 25.05 -6.25 -4.13
C LYS A 792 23.59 -6.56 -3.77
N GLY A 793 23.05 -7.68 -4.26
CA GLY A 793 21.65 -8.07 -4.03
C GLY A 793 21.29 -8.25 -2.55
N ALA A 794 22.18 -8.85 -1.75
CA ALA A 794 22.00 -8.98 -0.31
C ALA A 794 21.89 -7.62 0.40
N LYS A 795 22.70 -6.63 0.01
CA LYS A 795 22.63 -5.26 0.54
C LYS A 795 21.38 -4.50 0.09
N GLU A 796 20.84 -4.81 -1.07
CA GLU A 796 19.60 -4.21 -1.57
C GLU A 796 18.36 -4.82 -0.87
N LEU A 797 18.37 -6.14 -0.65
CA LEU A 797 17.38 -6.83 0.19
C LEU A 797 17.43 -6.37 1.66
N GLN A 798 18.62 -6.12 2.21
CA GLN A 798 18.78 -5.54 3.55
C GLN A 798 18.07 -4.18 3.66
N ARG A 799 18.33 -3.24 2.73
CA ARG A 799 17.66 -1.93 2.71
C ARG A 799 16.14 -2.04 2.59
N ALA A 800 15.65 -3.00 1.79
CA ALA A 800 14.21 -3.24 1.66
C ALA A 800 13.59 -3.72 2.97
N LEU A 801 14.26 -4.59 3.72
CA LEU A 801 13.83 -5.06 5.04
C LEU A 801 13.96 -4.01 6.14
N GLU A 802 14.92 -3.09 6.03
CA GLU A 802 15.05 -1.92 6.89
C GLU A 802 13.87 -0.96 6.65
N ALA A 803 13.55 -0.66 5.39
CA ALA A 803 12.38 0.15 5.03
C ALA A 803 11.05 -0.47 5.50
N LEU A 804 10.85 -1.77 5.28
CA LEU A 804 9.66 -2.51 5.77
C LEU A 804 9.54 -2.57 7.29
N ALA A 805 10.63 -2.34 8.03
CA ALA A 805 10.63 -2.26 9.50
C ALA A 805 10.48 -0.81 10.03
N THR A 806 10.29 0.16 9.14
CA THR A 806 10.01 1.58 9.48
C THR A 806 8.58 2.02 9.09
N GLN A 807 7.74 1.07 8.68
CA GLN A 807 6.32 1.24 8.35
C GLN A 807 5.42 0.55 9.39
#